data_AF-A0A9E6CBN9-F1
#
_entry.id   AF-A0A9E6CBN9-F1
#
_cell.length_a   1.000
_cell.length_b   1.000
_cell.length_c   1.000
_cell.angle_alpha   90.00
_cell.angle_beta   90.00
_cell.angle_gamma   90.00
#
_symmetry.space_group_name_H-M   'P 1'
#
loop_
_entity.id
_entity.type
_entity.pdbx_description
1 polymer ?
#
loop_
_entity_poly.entity_id
_entity_poly.type
_entity_poly.pdbx_seq_one_letter_code
_entity_poly.pdbx_strand_id
1 'polypeptide(L)'
;MANARGSIDASIDDISVRPSSIVLFQPSYIGPKGGEAITSDVKELLVSELESQGHRVVVASDSPETPAQARAIVQDEGADYGIYGTVSRLGDVVSLDFFVVSKATEEKKPFVAFVQGPESKLRNLVKLLALKINQDFSIPYRVAEVQVEGNKRVGTDAILQNIHTEKGSVYDPATIAEDIKSIYKMGYFDDVEVDVQDTPEGKVVTYMVREKPAIRKIIFEGNKEIADDKIKDVLDLKPYTVIKDKSLQENAEKIKALYAEKGYAGTTVTVSVRPVSNQAADVIFEINEGEKVHIKSIKIEGAKAFSQDDLKDIMEVTEKKPWWTPSLRNLIGMVKGNAGVLKWDALERDQGRLTAFYHNHGYVDAKVGQPRVERKGADIYVTIPVHEGERYGVGKVDIEQDFFPDEYKLLSHLEIKNMDYFSQEVLRKDIMTLTNMYADEGFAHCTITPKITKDPEKKVVNITFVVNKGPKVYFNRINITGNTRTRDKVIRRELRVMELKPFSATGLKRSNDRLRRLGYFEDVDITPKPAQDESHMDLDVKVKERPTGTFSIGAGYSSVDKLILMGEISQRNFLGKGQTLSFKGIIGGSTQRFSLSFFEPYFQDTRLSLGVDLYNWQYDYSDYTKDSVGGSLRFGYPLTDNLSFFFGGRIDNTDLSDIDDNASYIIRSSRDIKSTRSLSAGLTYDSRNRYFNPTRGWRSNISMECAGAFLGGDASFVKFRGEVGYYHPIWHFITGHVRIGAGYVVDGPGGDLPVYERFFLGGLDSVRGYKYGDVSPRDPETDERIGGEYMGFMQSELIFPLLKEMGLNGVVFFDMGNVWGKDTDEGFDITDLRKSAGAGVRWLSPMGPLRVEWGYNFDRKPGDDKSNWEFRMGGNF
;
A
#
# COMPACT_ATOMS: atom_id res chain seq x y z
N MET A 1 24.88 33.26 6.36
CA MET A 1 25.92 34.14 6.93
C MET A 1 26.37 35.11 5.84
N ALA A 2 26.39 36.40 6.19
CA ALA A 2 27.10 37.54 5.59
C ALA A 2 26.84 38.00 4.13
N ASN A 3 26.49 39.29 4.06
CA ASN A 3 26.68 40.30 3.00
C ASN A 3 25.78 40.29 1.75
N ALA A 4 24.71 41.09 1.82
CA ALA A 4 24.40 42.10 0.79
C ALA A 4 23.55 43.22 1.42
N ARG A 5 24.21 44.33 1.79
CA ARG A 5 23.55 45.63 2.01
C ARG A 5 23.34 46.25 0.63
N GLY A 6 22.11 46.22 0.13
CA GLY A 6 21.68 47.07 -0.99
C GLY A 6 20.87 48.22 -0.42
N SER A 7 21.41 49.44 -0.50
CA SER A 7 20.74 50.68 -0.15
C SER A 7 19.53 50.91 -1.06
N ILE A 8 18.35 51.07 -0.48
CA ILE A 8 17.19 51.63 -1.17
C ILE A 8 17.33 53.14 -1.01
N ASP A 9 17.93 53.78 -1.99
CA ASP A 9 17.87 55.23 -2.18
C ASP A 9 16.88 55.46 -3.33
N ALA A 10 15.59 55.56 -2.99
CA ALA A 10 14.56 56.01 -3.93
C ALA A 10 14.39 57.51 -3.70
N SER A 11 15.13 58.32 -4.47
CA SER A 11 14.88 59.75 -4.59
C SER A 11 13.47 59.98 -5.15
N ILE A 12 12.59 60.58 -4.35
CA ILE A 12 11.26 61.04 -4.75
C ILE A 12 11.44 62.34 -5.54
N ASP A 13 12.01 62.28 -6.74
CA ASP A 13 12.28 63.48 -7.54
C ASP A 13 11.84 63.38 -9.01
N ASP A 14 11.03 62.40 -9.40
CA ASP A 14 10.49 62.39 -10.77
C ASP A 14 9.11 61.75 -10.87
N ILE A 15 8.08 62.52 -10.49
CA ILE A 15 6.71 62.25 -10.95
C ILE A 15 6.57 63.01 -12.27
N SER A 16 6.81 62.34 -13.40
CA SER A 16 6.58 62.92 -14.72
C SER A 16 5.06 63.11 -14.95
N VAL A 17 4.57 64.30 -14.64
CA VAL A 17 3.20 64.71 -14.93
C VAL A 17 3.11 65.06 -16.41
N ARG A 18 2.10 64.55 -17.11
CA ARG A 18 1.85 64.93 -18.52
C ARG A 18 1.58 66.44 -18.59
N PRO A 19 2.22 67.20 -19.49
CA PRO A 19 1.86 68.59 -19.77
C PRO A 19 0.37 68.67 -20.11
N SER A 20 -0.39 69.38 -19.27
CA SER A 20 -1.83 69.60 -19.45
C SER A 20 -2.09 71.04 -19.87
N SER A 21 -3.11 71.23 -20.71
CA SER A 21 -3.65 72.55 -21.03
C SER A 21 -4.70 72.95 -19.99
N ILE A 22 -4.55 74.15 -19.41
CA ILE A 22 -5.34 74.60 -18.27
C ILE A 22 -5.97 75.95 -18.60
N VAL A 23 -7.27 76.10 -18.36
CA VAL A 23 -7.93 77.41 -18.27
C VAL A 23 -7.93 77.85 -16.80
N LEU A 24 -7.21 78.93 -16.50
CA LEU A 24 -7.25 79.57 -15.19
C LEU A 24 -8.21 80.76 -15.24
N PHE A 25 -9.29 80.68 -14.48
CA PHE A 25 -10.27 81.75 -14.36
C PHE A 25 -9.78 82.82 -13.37
N GLN A 26 -10.18 84.08 -13.57
CA GLN A 26 -9.91 85.14 -12.62
C GLN A 26 -10.48 84.75 -11.24
N PRO A 27 -9.69 84.78 -10.15
CA PRO A 27 -10.21 84.47 -8.82
C PRO A 27 -11.12 85.59 -8.29
N SER A 28 -12.22 85.23 -7.65
CA SER A 28 -13.11 86.19 -6.99
C SER A 28 -12.52 86.63 -5.65
N TYR A 29 -12.63 87.91 -5.31
CA TYR A 29 -12.16 88.45 -4.03
C TYR A 29 -13.27 88.52 -2.99
N ILE A 30 -13.00 88.07 -1.76
CA ILE A 30 -13.88 88.22 -0.59
C ILE A 30 -13.10 88.89 0.54
N GLY A 31 -13.39 90.17 0.84
CA GLY A 31 -12.71 90.89 1.90
C GLY A 31 -12.98 92.40 1.92
N PRO A 32 -12.25 93.18 2.74
CA PRO A 32 -12.38 94.64 2.79
C PRO A 32 -12.08 95.31 1.44
N LYS A 33 -12.81 96.38 1.11
CA LYS A 33 -12.59 97.20 -0.11
C LYS A 33 -11.15 97.69 -0.21
N GLY A 34 -10.54 97.59 -1.39
CA GLY A 34 -9.14 97.99 -1.65
C GLY A 34 -8.12 96.85 -1.54
N GLY A 35 -8.57 95.62 -1.26
CA GLY A 35 -7.72 94.42 -1.23
C GLY A 35 -7.80 93.57 -2.50
N GLU A 36 -8.55 93.98 -3.53
CA GLU A 36 -8.79 93.21 -4.75
C GLU A 36 -7.49 92.88 -5.51
N ALA A 37 -6.44 93.70 -5.35
CA ALA A 37 -5.13 93.52 -5.99
C ALA A 37 -4.51 92.14 -5.71
N ILE A 38 -4.77 91.56 -4.53
CA ILE A 38 -4.23 90.25 -4.15
C ILE A 38 -4.69 89.10 -5.06
N THR A 39 -5.85 89.23 -5.71
CA THR A 39 -6.32 88.22 -6.68
C THR A 39 -5.45 88.19 -7.94
N SER A 40 -4.86 89.33 -8.32
CA SER A 40 -3.93 89.41 -9.45
C SER A 40 -2.60 88.78 -9.08
N ASP A 41 -2.11 89.03 -7.87
CA ASP A 41 -0.88 88.41 -7.35
C ASP A 41 -1.02 86.88 -7.25
N VAL A 42 -2.14 86.38 -6.71
CA VAL A 42 -2.41 84.94 -6.63
C VAL A 42 -2.48 84.31 -8.02
N LYS A 43 -3.16 84.97 -8.96
CA LYS A 43 -3.28 84.50 -10.33
C LYS A 43 -1.91 84.41 -11.00
N GLU A 44 -1.12 85.47 -10.98
CA GLU A 44 0.21 85.49 -11.62
C GLU A 44 1.16 84.46 -11.00
N LEU A 45 1.16 84.34 -9.67
CA LEU A 45 1.96 83.34 -8.98
C LEU A 45 1.50 81.92 -9.31
N LEU A 46 0.19 81.67 -9.45
CA LEU A 46 -0.34 80.36 -9.75
C LEU A 46 -0.09 79.97 -11.21
N VAL A 47 -0.21 80.91 -12.15
CA VAL A 47 0.22 80.73 -13.54
C VAL A 47 1.70 80.35 -13.58
N SER A 48 2.55 81.14 -12.94
CA SER A 48 4.00 80.91 -12.94
C SER A 48 4.36 79.55 -12.34
N GLU A 49 3.71 79.13 -11.26
CA GLU A 49 3.99 77.83 -10.65
C GLU A 49 3.52 76.67 -11.53
N LEU A 50 2.31 76.75 -12.11
CA LEU A 50 1.78 75.72 -13.02
C LEU A 50 2.59 75.62 -14.32
N GLU A 51 3.00 76.75 -14.91
CA GLU A 51 3.87 76.76 -16.09
C GLU A 51 5.27 76.23 -15.78
N SER A 52 5.83 76.52 -14.60
CA SER A 52 7.11 75.95 -14.16
C SER A 52 7.08 74.42 -14.02
N GLN A 53 5.88 73.86 -13.85
CA GLN A 53 5.61 72.43 -13.76
C GLN A 53 5.26 71.81 -15.14
N GLY A 54 5.38 72.59 -16.22
CA GLY A 54 5.22 72.12 -17.60
C GLY A 54 3.79 72.23 -18.16
N HIS A 55 2.85 72.83 -17.43
CA HIS A 55 1.48 73.02 -17.92
C HIS A 55 1.36 74.25 -18.84
N ARG A 56 0.46 74.21 -19.83
CA ARG A 56 0.12 75.37 -20.66
C ARG A 56 -1.10 76.05 -20.06
N VAL A 57 -0.93 77.26 -19.50
CA VAL A 57 -2.03 77.98 -18.84
C VAL A 57 -2.58 79.08 -19.75
N VAL A 58 -3.89 79.12 -19.93
CA VAL A 58 -4.64 80.18 -20.61
C VAL A 58 -5.50 80.87 -19.57
N VAL A 59 -5.40 82.20 -19.46
CA VAL A 59 -6.16 82.97 -18.48
C VAL A 59 -7.49 83.43 -19.09
N ALA A 60 -8.61 83.04 -18.47
CA ALA A 60 -9.94 83.48 -18.85
C ALA A 60 -10.35 84.76 -18.10
N SER A 61 -11.06 85.66 -18.81
CA SER A 61 -11.49 86.97 -18.30
C SER A 61 -12.57 86.90 -17.23
N ASP A 62 -13.46 85.89 -17.31
CA ASP A 62 -14.67 85.79 -16.50
C ASP A 62 -14.62 84.61 -15.53
N SER A 63 -15.03 84.81 -14.28
CA SER A 63 -15.16 83.74 -13.29
C SER A 63 -16.49 82.98 -13.48
N PRO A 64 -16.50 81.65 -13.60
CA PRO A 64 -17.72 80.88 -13.75
C PRO A 64 -18.50 80.85 -12.43
N GLU A 65 -19.84 81.00 -12.49
CA GLU A 65 -20.72 80.92 -11.31
C GLU A 65 -21.02 79.46 -10.93
N THR A 66 -20.85 78.51 -11.86
CA THR A 66 -21.11 77.08 -11.63
C THR A 66 -20.02 76.18 -12.24
N PRO A 67 -19.81 74.96 -11.69
CA PRO A 67 -18.92 73.97 -12.31
C PRO A 67 -19.30 73.61 -13.74
N ALA A 68 -20.59 73.67 -14.10
CA ALA A 68 -21.07 73.39 -15.44
C ALA A 68 -20.63 74.48 -16.44
N GLN A 69 -20.72 75.76 -16.04
CA GLN A 69 -20.19 76.88 -16.83
C GLN A 69 -18.67 76.79 -16.99
N ALA A 70 -17.95 76.44 -15.93
CA ALA A 70 -16.49 76.25 -15.98
C ALA A 70 -16.10 75.17 -16.99
N ARG A 71 -16.82 74.03 -17.01
CA ARG A 71 -16.57 72.92 -17.97
C ARG A 71 -16.87 73.31 -19.41
N ALA A 72 -17.94 74.07 -19.66
CA ALA A 72 -18.28 74.55 -21.00
C ALA A 72 -17.15 75.41 -21.58
N ILE A 73 -16.61 76.34 -20.78
CA ILE A 73 -15.50 77.20 -21.21
C ILE A 73 -14.21 76.39 -21.42
N VAL A 74 -13.91 75.43 -20.54
CA VAL A 74 -12.76 74.52 -20.70
C VAL A 74 -12.87 73.71 -22.00
N GLN A 75 -14.08 73.27 -22.34
CA GLN A 75 -14.35 72.53 -23.57
C GLN A 75 -14.19 73.41 -24.81
N ASP A 76 -14.71 74.65 -24.79
CA ASP A 76 -14.61 75.61 -25.88
C ASP A 76 -13.16 76.06 -26.14
N GLU A 77 -12.39 76.28 -25.08
CA GLU A 77 -10.95 76.61 -25.16
C GLU A 77 -10.06 75.40 -25.50
N GLY A 78 -10.66 74.21 -25.61
CA GLY A 78 -9.95 72.97 -25.92
C GLY A 78 -8.99 72.52 -24.81
N ALA A 79 -9.10 73.06 -23.60
CA ALA A 79 -8.22 72.75 -22.47
C ALA A 79 -8.60 71.43 -21.77
N ASP A 80 -7.64 70.82 -21.08
CA ASP A 80 -7.83 69.57 -20.34
C ASP A 80 -8.51 69.80 -18.99
N TYR A 81 -8.19 70.93 -18.33
CA TYR A 81 -8.70 71.30 -17.02
C TYR A 81 -9.07 72.79 -16.92
N GLY A 82 -10.01 73.11 -16.04
CA GLY A 82 -10.33 74.47 -15.61
C GLY A 82 -10.11 74.65 -14.13
N ILE A 83 -9.54 75.78 -13.74
CA ILE A 83 -9.27 76.13 -12.33
C ILE A 83 -9.95 77.47 -12.04
N TYR A 84 -10.92 77.48 -11.12
CA TYR A 84 -11.57 78.71 -10.65
C TYR A 84 -11.66 78.70 -9.13
N GLY A 85 -11.75 79.86 -8.49
CA GLY A 85 -11.72 79.91 -7.04
C GLY A 85 -11.92 81.29 -6.44
N THR A 86 -11.85 81.34 -5.12
CA THR A 86 -11.97 82.55 -4.32
C THR A 86 -10.70 82.80 -3.52
N VAL A 87 -10.31 84.07 -3.44
CA VAL A 87 -9.29 84.57 -2.53
C VAL A 87 -9.98 85.37 -1.44
N SER A 88 -9.94 84.87 -0.22
CA SER A 88 -10.58 85.49 0.94
C SER A 88 -9.55 86.12 1.87
N ARG A 89 -9.76 87.36 2.32
CA ARG A 89 -8.86 88.07 3.24
C ARG A 89 -9.59 88.44 4.53
N LEU A 90 -9.05 87.97 5.66
CA LEU A 90 -9.52 88.29 7.01
C LEU A 90 -8.34 88.72 7.88
N GLY A 91 -8.16 90.03 8.06
CA GLY A 91 -6.98 90.58 8.73
C GLY A 91 -5.71 90.30 7.92
N ASP A 92 -4.72 89.67 8.57
CA ASP A 92 -3.43 89.26 7.95
C ASP A 92 -3.49 87.82 7.39
N VAL A 93 -4.66 87.16 7.41
CA VAL A 93 -4.82 85.79 6.90
C VAL A 93 -5.51 85.80 5.54
N VAL A 94 -4.95 85.05 4.61
CA VAL A 94 -5.48 84.81 3.26
C VAL A 94 -5.86 83.33 3.12
N SER A 95 -7.06 83.06 2.61
CA SER A 95 -7.53 81.74 2.21
C SER A 95 -7.64 81.67 0.69
N LEU A 96 -7.14 80.57 0.11
CA LEU A 96 -7.19 80.25 -1.30
C LEU A 96 -8.04 78.99 -1.48
N ASP A 97 -9.23 79.17 -2.03
CA ASP A 97 -10.22 78.11 -2.18
C ASP A 97 -10.49 77.91 -3.67
N PHE A 98 -9.85 76.92 -4.27
CA PHE A 98 -9.91 76.68 -5.72
C PHE A 98 -10.54 75.32 -6.04
N PHE A 99 -11.25 75.29 -7.16
CA PHE A 99 -11.91 74.13 -7.72
C PHE A 99 -11.27 73.77 -9.05
N VAL A 100 -11.01 72.48 -9.27
CA VAL A 100 -10.49 71.94 -10.51
C VAL A 100 -11.58 71.12 -11.18
N VAL A 101 -11.87 71.42 -12.44
CA VAL A 101 -12.80 70.68 -13.29
C VAL A 101 -12.08 70.11 -14.51
N SER A 102 -12.37 68.86 -14.86
CA SER A 102 -11.83 68.22 -16.07
C SER A 102 -12.79 68.38 -17.25
N LYS A 103 -12.26 68.31 -18.48
CA LYS A 103 -13.02 68.27 -19.75
C LYS A 103 -14.03 67.10 -19.86
N ALA A 104 -13.86 66.01 -19.10
CA ALA A 104 -14.72 64.83 -19.18
C ALA A 104 -16.17 65.09 -18.69
N THR A 105 -17.16 64.52 -19.41
CA THR A 105 -18.61 64.77 -19.27
C THR A 105 -19.21 64.37 -17.91
N GLU A 106 -19.99 65.32 -17.38
CA GLU A 106 -21.01 65.38 -16.31
C GLU A 106 -20.86 64.74 -14.91
N GLU A 107 -20.16 63.62 -14.66
CA GLU A 107 -20.32 62.93 -13.35
C GLU A 107 -19.21 63.11 -12.30
N LYS A 108 -18.06 63.74 -12.61
CA LYS A 108 -16.97 63.88 -11.61
C LYS A 108 -17.13 65.16 -10.78
N LYS A 109 -17.30 65.05 -9.46
CA LYS A 109 -17.29 66.22 -8.56
C LYS A 109 -15.98 67.00 -8.72
N PRO A 110 -16.01 68.35 -8.72
CA PRO A 110 -14.79 69.17 -8.79
C PRO A 110 -13.83 68.81 -7.65
N PHE A 111 -12.53 68.69 -7.96
CA PHE A 111 -11.51 68.57 -6.92
C PHE A 111 -11.35 69.91 -6.22
N VAL A 112 -11.26 69.91 -4.89
CA VAL A 112 -11.18 71.13 -4.07
C VAL A 112 -9.78 71.26 -3.49
N ALA A 113 -9.08 72.32 -3.88
CA ALA A 113 -7.77 72.69 -3.36
C ALA A 113 -7.93 73.88 -2.39
N PHE A 114 -7.67 73.63 -1.11
CA PHE A 114 -7.79 74.62 -0.04
C PHE A 114 -6.42 74.86 0.63
N VAL A 115 -6.01 76.12 0.74
CA VAL A 115 -4.80 76.54 1.47
C VAL A 115 -5.05 77.87 2.18
N GLN A 116 -4.67 77.99 3.45
CA GLN A 116 -4.79 79.24 4.22
C GLN A 116 -3.51 79.56 4.99
N GLY A 117 -3.23 80.84 5.20
CA GLY A 117 -2.08 81.28 6.00
C GLY A 117 -1.89 82.80 5.97
N PRO A 118 -0.81 83.31 6.61
CA PRO A 118 -0.56 84.75 6.64
C PRO A 118 -0.20 85.30 5.25
N GLU A 119 -0.65 86.51 4.92
CA GLU A 119 -0.43 87.18 3.64
C GLU A 119 1.07 87.33 3.32
N SER A 120 1.89 87.55 4.36
CA SER A 120 3.36 87.57 4.26
C SER A 120 3.98 86.29 3.67
N LYS A 121 3.23 85.18 3.60
CA LYS A 121 3.65 83.90 3.00
C LYS A 121 2.88 83.55 1.73
N LEU A 122 2.22 84.52 1.06
CA LEU A 122 1.37 84.28 -0.11
C LEU A 122 2.02 83.38 -1.17
N ARG A 123 3.29 83.61 -1.52
CA ARG A 123 4.03 82.79 -2.50
C ARG A 123 4.14 81.32 -2.10
N ASN A 124 4.35 81.03 -0.82
CA ASN A 124 4.38 79.66 -0.32
C ASN A 124 2.98 79.02 -0.31
N LEU A 125 1.94 79.81 -0.01
CA LEU A 125 0.55 79.33 -0.06
C LEU A 125 0.14 78.98 -1.49
N VAL A 126 0.50 79.80 -2.48
CA VAL A 126 0.26 79.53 -3.90
C VAL A 126 1.05 78.31 -4.37
N LYS A 127 2.31 78.15 -3.94
CA LYS A 127 3.11 76.95 -4.24
C LYS A 127 2.48 75.68 -3.69
N LEU A 128 1.99 75.71 -2.45
CA LEU A 128 1.26 74.58 -1.85
C LEU A 128 -0.07 74.31 -2.57
N LEU A 129 -0.76 75.36 -3.03
CA LEU A 129 -2.00 75.24 -3.79
C LEU A 129 -1.74 74.56 -5.15
N ALA A 130 -0.73 74.99 -5.90
CA ALA A 130 -0.33 74.38 -7.16
C ALA A 130 0.07 72.91 -6.99
N LEU A 131 0.80 72.58 -5.92
CA LEU A 131 1.21 71.20 -5.62
C LEU A 131 -0.02 70.30 -5.34
N LYS A 132 -1.03 70.80 -4.61
CA LYS A 132 -2.30 70.09 -4.41
C LYS A 132 -3.10 69.92 -5.70
N ILE A 133 -3.09 70.93 -6.58
CA ILE A 133 -3.76 70.88 -7.88
C ILE A 133 -3.09 69.84 -8.79
N ASN A 134 -1.76 69.78 -8.82
CA ASN A 134 -1.03 68.81 -9.65
C ASN A 134 -1.23 67.35 -9.25
N GLN A 135 -1.49 67.08 -7.96
CA GLN A 135 -1.82 65.72 -7.51
C GLN A 135 -3.12 65.19 -8.14
N ASP A 136 -4.04 66.05 -8.59
CA ASP A 136 -5.26 65.62 -9.32
C ASP A 136 -5.02 65.45 -10.83
N PHE A 137 -3.96 66.05 -11.38
CA PHE A 137 -3.61 65.96 -12.81
C PHE A 137 -2.91 64.67 -13.23
N SER A 138 -2.42 63.86 -12.28
CA SER A 138 -1.81 62.56 -12.59
C SER A 138 -2.86 61.55 -13.06
N ILE A 139 -3.01 61.41 -14.38
CA ILE A 139 -3.74 60.30 -14.99
C ILE A 139 -2.95 59.01 -14.69
N PRO A 140 -3.55 57.97 -14.07
CA PRO A 140 -2.87 56.70 -13.91
C PRO A 140 -2.51 56.14 -15.30
N TYR A 141 -1.22 55.89 -15.54
CA TYR A 141 -0.79 55.17 -16.73
C TYR A 141 -1.52 53.84 -16.78
N ARG A 142 -2.11 53.50 -17.94
CA ARG A 142 -2.73 52.20 -18.16
C ARG A 142 -1.73 51.25 -18.80
N VAL A 143 -1.83 49.97 -18.48
CA VAL A 143 -1.04 48.92 -19.12
C VAL A 143 -1.59 48.70 -20.53
N ALA A 144 -0.82 49.03 -21.55
CA ALA A 144 -1.21 48.86 -22.96
C ALA A 144 -1.08 47.39 -23.39
N GLU A 145 -0.04 46.72 -22.90
CA GLU A 145 0.28 45.34 -23.23
C GLU A 145 1.16 44.70 -22.15
N VAL A 146 1.03 43.38 -21.99
CA VAL A 146 1.88 42.58 -21.11
C VAL A 146 2.54 41.50 -21.97
N GLN A 147 3.87 41.44 -21.93
CA GLN A 147 4.68 40.50 -22.69
C GLN A 147 5.53 39.66 -21.75
N VAL A 148 5.94 38.47 -22.22
CA VAL A 148 6.87 37.60 -21.51
C VAL A 148 7.94 37.13 -22.49
N GLU A 149 9.20 37.29 -22.10
CA GLU A 149 10.36 36.90 -22.90
C GLU A 149 11.30 35.98 -22.12
N GLY A 150 12.01 35.10 -22.84
CA GLY A 150 13.01 34.19 -22.26
C GLY A 150 12.47 32.82 -21.82
N ASN A 151 11.15 32.64 -21.77
CA ASN A 151 10.52 31.34 -21.58
C ASN A 151 10.63 30.47 -22.86
N LYS A 152 10.85 29.17 -22.68
CA LYS A 152 10.99 28.19 -23.77
C LYS A 152 10.17 26.94 -23.53
N ARG A 153 10.18 26.41 -22.30
CA ARG A 153 9.40 25.23 -21.87
C ARG A 153 8.11 25.64 -21.17
N VAL A 154 8.15 26.71 -20.37
CA VAL A 154 6.94 27.22 -19.72
C VAL A 154 6.18 28.06 -20.75
N GLY A 155 4.92 27.71 -21.02
CA GLY A 155 4.09 28.48 -21.95
C GLY A 155 3.80 29.89 -21.40
N THR A 156 3.80 30.89 -22.28
CA THR A 156 3.57 32.30 -21.91
C THR A 156 2.25 32.47 -21.16
N ASP A 157 1.18 31.81 -21.60
CA ASP A 157 -0.14 31.87 -20.96
C ASP A 157 -0.12 31.41 -19.49
N ALA A 158 0.71 30.41 -19.16
CA ALA A 158 0.81 29.92 -17.79
C ALA A 158 1.48 30.93 -16.85
N ILE A 159 2.37 31.76 -17.38
CA ILE A 159 3.02 32.86 -16.66
C ILE A 159 2.01 34.00 -16.50
N LEU A 160 1.30 34.35 -17.58
CA LEU A 160 0.26 35.39 -17.58
C LEU A 160 -0.90 35.08 -16.62
N GLN A 161 -1.27 33.81 -16.43
CA GLN A 161 -2.30 33.40 -15.46
C GLN A 161 -1.85 33.51 -13.99
N ASN A 162 -0.56 33.65 -13.71
CA ASN A 162 -0.01 33.73 -12.36
C ASN A 162 0.38 35.16 -11.96
N ILE A 163 0.08 36.15 -12.79
CA ILE A 163 0.31 37.57 -12.53
C ILE A 163 -1.04 38.30 -12.42
N HIS A 164 -1.04 39.45 -11.77
CA HIS A 164 -2.21 40.31 -11.58
C HIS A 164 -2.23 41.48 -12.57
N THR A 165 -1.09 41.78 -13.20
CA THR A 165 -1.00 42.80 -14.24
C THR A 165 -1.70 42.34 -15.52
N GLU A 166 -2.72 43.08 -15.95
CA GLU A 166 -3.52 42.78 -17.14
C GLU A 166 -3.57 43.98 -18.09
N LYS A 167 -3.74 43.70 -19.39
CA LYS A 167 -3.97 44.74 -20.39
C LYS A 167 -5.20 45.58 -20.04
N GLY A 168 -5.03 46.89 -19.98
CA GLY A 168 -6.07 47.88 -19.68
C GLY A 168 -6.18 48.27 -18.20
N SER A 169 -5.48 47.57 -17.30
CA SER A 169 -5.43 47.89 -15.87
C SER A 169 -4.59 49.15 -15.60
N VAL A 170 -4.69 49.69 -14.39
CA VAL A 170 -3.82 50.77 -13.92
C VAL A 170 -2.44 50.19 -13.63
N TYR A 171 -1.40 50.84 -14.14
CA TYR A 171 -0.02 50.51 -13.82
C TYR A 171 0.28 50.86 -12.36
N ASP A 172 0.58 49.83 -11.57
CA ASP A 172 0.97 49.95 -10.16
C ASP A 172 2.27 49.17 -9.91
N PRO A 173 3.38 49.86 -9.54
CA PRO A 173 4.64 49.20 -9.19
C PRO A 173 4.53 48.16 -8.07
N ALA A 174 3.59 48.31 -7.15
CA ALA A 174 3.37 47.32 -6.09
C ALA A 174 2.85 45.99 -6.67
N THR A 175 1.93 46.06 -7.63
CA THR A 175 1.41 44.90 -8.37
C THR A 175 2.53 44.21 -9.17
N ILE A 176 3.40 44.98 -9.82
CA ILE A 176 4.57 44.43 -10.55
C ILE A 176 5.50 43.64 -9.60
N ALA A 177 5.76 44.18 -8.40
CA ALA A 177 6.60 43.49 -7.41
C ALA A 177 5.95 42.20 -6.87
N GLU A 178 4.62 42.15 -6.77
CA GLU A 178 3.88 40.93 -6.44
C GLU A 178 3.93 39.91 -7.58
N ASP A 179 3.83 40.36 -8.82
CA ASP A 179 3.88 39.52 -10.01
C ASP A 179 5.25 38.87 -10.17
N ILE A 180 6.35 39.61 -9.99
CA ILE A 180 7.70 39.04 -9.95
C ILE A 180 7.79 37.93 -8.89
N LYS A 181 7.26 38.17 -7.69
CA LYS A 181 7.23 37.15 -6.62
C LYS A 181 6.38 35.94 -7.01
N SER A 182 5.25 36.13 -7.69
CA SER A 182 4.37 35.06 -8.13
C SER A 182 5.03 34.20 -9.21
N ILE A 183 5.67 34.83 -10.20
CA ILE A 183 6.45 34.13 -11.24
C ILE A 183 7.60 33.33 -10.59
N TYR A 184 8.34 33.92 -9.65
CA TYR A 184 9.38 33.20 -8.90
C TYR A 184 8.81 32.01 -8.10
N LYS A 185 7.64 32.17 -7.48
CA LYS A 185 6.96 31.09 -6.71
C LYS A 185 6.54 29.91 -7.57
N MET A 186 6.37 30.09 -8.89
CA MET A 186 6.14 28.97 -9.82
C MET A 186 7.31 27.95 -9.78
N GLY A 187 8.51 28.41 -9.41
CA GLY A 187 9.68 27.56 -9.18
C GLY A 187 10.34 27.03 -10.45
N TYR A 188 10.06 27.64 -11.61
CA TYR A 188 10.62 27.27 -12.91
C TYR A 188 11.71 28.21 -13.41
N PHE A 189 11.96 29.33 -12.73
CA PHE A 189 12.88 30.38 -13.16
C PHE A 189 13.97 30.64 -12.12
N ASP A 190 15.21 30.87 -12.58
CA ASP A 190 16.35 31.32 -11.78
C ASP A 190 16.36 32.86 -11.65
N ASP A 191 15.86 33.55 -12.68
CA ASP A 191 15.81 35.01 -12.77
C ASP A 191 14.46 35.47 -13.30
N VAL A 192 13.92 36.54 -12.72
CA VAL A 192 12.73 37.25 -13.23
C VAL A 192 13.00 38.74 -13.12
N GLU A 193 13.15 39.37 -14.27
CA GLU A 193 13.29 40.82 -14.41
C GLU A 193 12.05 41.39 -15.11
N VAL A 194 11.83 42.69 -14.95
CA VAL A 194 10.74 43.39 -15.63
C VAL A 194 11.31 44.61 -16.33
N ASP A 195 11.00 44.75 -17.62
CA ASP A 195 11.26 45.95 -18.41
C ASP A 195 9.93 46.67 -18.66
N VAL A 196 9.92 47.99 -18.50
CA VAL A 196 8.70 48.80 -18.66
C VAL A 196 8.97 49.94 -19.63
N GLN A 197 8.26 49.93 -20.76
CA GLN A 197 8.44 50.91 -21.82
C GLN A 197 7.22 51.81 -21.97
N ASP A 198 7.48 53.11 -22.15
CA ASP A 198 6.45 54.13 -22.40
C ASP A 198 6.03 54.14 -23.86
N THR A 199 4.72 54.01 -24.12
CA THR A 199 4.14 54.11 -25.46
C THR A 199 2.98 55.11 -25.49
N PRO A 200 2.61 55.65 -26.67
CA PRO A 200 1.44 56.52 -26.81
C PRO A 200 0.12 55.89 -26.35
N GLU A 201 0.05 54.56 -26.30
CA GLU A 201 -1.13 53.76 -25.93
C GLU A 201 -1.16 53.38 -24.44
N GLY A 202 -0.06 53.60 -23.71
CA GLY A 202 0.13 53.26 -22.28
C GLY A 202 1.50 52.66 -21.99
N LYS A 203 1.64 51.95 -20.86
CA LYS A 203 2.87 51.25 -20.47
C LYS A 203 2.86 49.83 -21.05
N VAL A 204 3.94 49.41 -21.71
CA VAL A 204 4.18 48.01 -22.08
C VAL A 204 5.06 47.38 -21.01
N VAL A 205 4.60 46.30 -20.40
CA VAL A 205 5.29 45.59 -19.32
C VAL A 205 5.80 44.25 -19.86
N THR A 206 7.12 44.07 -19.90
CA THR A 206 7.76 42.86 -20.40
C THR A 206 8.45 42.12 -19.25
N TYR A 207 7.95 40.93 -18.91
CA TYR A 207 8.58 40.05 -17.94
C TYR A 207 9.67 39.21 -18.62
N MET A 208 10.93 39.47 -18.29
CA MET A 208 12.08 38.73 -18.80
C MET A 208 12.44 37.61 -17.82
N VAL A 209 12.31 36.35 -18.24
CA VAL A 209 12.50 35.19 -17.39
C VAL A 209 13.65 34.30 -17.85
N ARG A 210 14.47 33.83 -16.92
CA ARG A 210 15.50 32.80 -17.18
C ARG A 210 15.08 31.48 -16.55
N GLU A 211 14.69 30.51 -17.37
CA GLU A 211 14.27 29.19 -16.89
C GLU A 211 15.40 28.42 -16.19
N LYS A 212 15.06 27.70 -15.12
CA LYS A 212 15.96 26.76 -14.43
C LYS A 212 16.31 25.58 -15.35
N PRO A 213 17.56 25.08 -15.34
CA PRO A 213 17.94 23.92 -16.13
C PRO A 213 17.18 22.65 -15.72
N ALA A 214 16.97 21.72 -16.66
CA ALA A 214 16.50 20.37 -16.35
C ALA A 214 17.65 19.46 -15.90
N ILE A 215 17.32 18.47 -15.07
CA ILE A 215 18.24 17.43 -14.64
C ILE A 215 18.56 16.54 -15.83
N ARG A 216 19.81 16.53 -16.29
CA ARG A 216 20.24 15.60 -17.35
C ARG A 216 20.56 14.23 -16.76
N LYS A 217 21.39 14.22 -15.72
CA LYS A 217 21.84 13.03 -14.99
C LYS A 217 21.97 13.34 -13.51
N ILE A 218 21.77 12.31 -12.70
CA ILE A 218 22.04 12.32 -11.25
C ILE A 218 23.29 11.47 -11.04
N ILE A 219 24.30 12.05 -10.38
CA ILE A 219 25.60 11.45 -10.14
C ILE A 219 25.80 11.37 -8.63
N PHE A 220 26.31 10.23 -8.15
CA PHE A 220 26.69 10.03 -6.75
C PHE A 220 28.20 9.92 -6.67
N GLU A 221 28.81 10.65 -5.75
CA GLU A 221 30.26 10.61 -5.51
C GLU A 221 30.53 10.34 -4.04
N GLY A 222 31.51 9.50 -3.74
CA GLY A 222 31.90 9.16 -2.37
C GLY A 222 31.10 8.02 -1.71
N ASN A 223 30.08 7.48 -2.38
CA ASN A 223 29.34 6.30 -1.92
C ASN A 223 30.10 4.97 -2.19
N LYS A 224 30.88 4.49 -1.23
CA LYS A 224 31.61 3.21 -1.32
C LYS A 224 30.83 2.04 -0.74
N GLU A 225 30.02 2.30 0.28
CA GLU A 225 29.31 1.28 1.06
C GLU A 225 27.90 0.98 0.53
N ILE A 226 27.30 1.92 -0.22
CA ILE A 226 25.98 1.77 -0.82
C ILE A 226 26.07 2.00 -2.33
N ALA A 227 25.67 0.99 -3.10
CA ALA A 227 25.61 1.07 -4.56
C ALA A 227 24.55 2.08 -5.04
N ASP A 228 24.85 2.78 -6.14
CA ASP A 228 24.02 3.83 -6.75
C ASP A 228 22.56 3.46 -6.90
N ASP A 229 22.26 2.24 -7.37
CA ASP A 229 20.88 1.82 -7.63
C ASP A 229 20.04 1.79 -6.33
N LYS A 230 20.67 1.47 -5.20
CA LYS A 230 19.99 1.53 -3.89
C LYS A 230 19.77 2.96 -3.40
N ILE A 231 20.61 3.90 -3.81
CA ILE A 231 20.40 5.31 -3.52
C ILE A 231 19.28 5.85 -4.42
N LYS A 232 19.25 5.46 -5.70
CA LYS A 232 18.17 5.85 -6.64
C LYS A 232 16.79 5.37 -6.19
N ASP A 233 16.70 4.17 -5.61
CA ASP A 233 15.43 3.60 -5.10
C ASP A 233 14.71 4.51 -4.08
N VAL A 234 15.45 5.36 -3.35
CA VAL A 234 14.89 6.27 -2.33
C VAL A 234 14.68 7.71 -2.82
N LEU A 235 15.15 8.06 -4.01
CA LEU A 235 15.00 9.41 -4.55
C LEU A 235 13.66 9.61 -5.25
N ASP A 236 13.10 10.82 -5.10
CA ASP A 236 11.94 11.26 -5.89
C ASP A 236 12.37 12.07 -7.14
N LEU A 237 13.67 12.30 -7.30
CA LEU A 237 14.25 13.00 -8.44
C LEU A 237 14.33 12.09 -9.66
N LYS A 238 13.89 12.61 -10.80
CA LYS A 238 13.95 11.91 -12.09
C LYS A 238 14.78 12.73 -13.08
N PRO A 239 15.53 12.08 -13.98
CA PRO A 239 16.07 12.77 -15.14
C PRO A 239 14.95 13.48 -15.92
N TYR A 240 15.32 14.56 -16.59
CA TYR A 240 14.49 15.45 -17.42
C TYR A 240 13.46 16.32 -16.67
N THR A 241 13.48 16.34 -15.34
CA THR A 241 12.66 17.28 -14.55
C THR A 241 13.39 18.59 -14.29
N VAL A 242 12.65 19.68 -14.02
CA VAL A 242 13.22 20.98 -13.69
C VAL A 242 13.85 20.94 -12.29
N ILE A 243 15.05 21.53 -12.16
CA ILE A 243 15.76 21.60 -10.88
C ILE A 243 15.03 22.54 -9.91
N LYS A 244 14.73 22.03 -8.71
CA LYS A 244 14.15 22.81 -7.60
C LYS A 244 15.01 22.61 -6.36
N ASP A 245 15.53 23.70 -5.79
CA ASP A 245 16.51 23.65 -4.68
C ASP A 245 15.95 22.92 -3.45
N LYS A 246 14.68 23.16 -3.13
CA LYS A 246 13.98 22.45 -2.06
C LYS A 246 13.98 20.93 -2.28
N SER A 247 13.71 20.50 -3.50
CA SER A 247 13.69 19.07 -3.85
C SER A 247 15.09 18.45 -3.76
N LEU A 248 16.13 19.18 -4.19
CA LEU A 248 17.52 18.73 -4.06
C LEU A 248 17.91 18.51 -2.59
N GLN A 249 17.55 19.44 -1.70
CA GLN A 249 17.80 19.34 -0.27
C GLN A 249 17.02 18.20 0.38
N GLU A 250 15.73 18.05 0.06
CA GLU A 250 14.92 16.94 0.55
C GLU A 250 15.52 15.58 0.14
N ASN A 251 16.00 15.45 -1.09
CA ASN A 251 16.64 14.22 -1.55
C ASN A 251 18.01 14.00 -0.90
N ALA A 252 18.80 15.04 -0.64
CA ALA A 252 20.05 14.90 0.13
C ALA A 252 19.78 14.37 1.55
N GLU A 253 18.72 14.85 2.22
CA GLU A 253 18.31 14.32 3.53
C GLU A 253 17.78 12.88 3.44
N LYS A 254 17.11 12.49 2.35
CA LYS A 254 16.73 11.08 2.11
C LYS A 254 17.93 10.16 1.96
N ILE A 255 18.96 10.57 1.24
CA ILE A 255 20.21 9.81 1.11
C ILE A 255 20.86 9.68 2.49
N LYS A 256 20.96 10.78 3.24
CA LYS A 256 21.49 10.77 4.62
C LYS A 256 20.67 9.86 5.54
N ALA A 257 19.34 9.85 5.42
CA ALA A 257 18.45 8.95 6.15
C ALA A 257 18.68 7.48 5.78
N LEU A 258 18.90 7.15 4.50
CA LEU A 258 19.27 5.81 4.05
C LEU A 258 20.59 5.33 4.69
N TYR A 259 21.60 6.19 4.74
CA TYR A 259 22.86 5.88 5.41
C TYR A 259 22.68 5.70 6.93
N ALA A 260 21.89 6.57 7.57
CA ALA A 260 21.54 6.43 8.98
C ALA A 260 20.80 5.11 9.26
N GLU A 261 19.86 4.72 8.40
CA GLU A 261 19.13 3.45 8.51
C GLU A 261 20.06 2.23 8.45
N LYS A 262 21.13 2.30 7.65
CA LYS A 262 22.16 1.26 7.56
C LYS A 262 23.23 1.36 8.66
N GLY A 263 23.12 2.33 9.55
CA GLY A 263 24.01 2.50 10.71
C GLY A 263 25.26 3.32 10.43
N TYR A 264 25.34 4.10 9.36
CA TYR A 264 26.48 5.00 9.08
C TYR A 264 26.25 6.37 9.71
N ALA A 265 26.76 6.55 10.94
CA ALA A 265 26.55 7.77 11.72
C ALA A 265 27.58 8.85 11.38
N GLY A 266 27.12 10.09 11.27
CA GLY A 266 27.97 11.22 10.86
C GLY A 266 28.09 11.40 9.34
N THR A 267 27.28 10.68 8.56
CA THR A 267 27.22 10.85 7.10
C THR A 267 26.73 12.25 6.74
N THR A 268 27.45 12.93 5.86
CA THR A 268 27.04 14.23 5.30
C THR A 268 26.85 14.11 3.80
N VAL A 269 25.76 14.71 3.30
CA VAL A 269 25.44 14.71 1.87
C VAL A 269 25.34 16.17 1.42
N THR A 270 26.24 16.58 0.54
CA THR A 270 26.22 17.89 -0.11
C THR A 270 25.74 17.73 -1.55
N VAL A 271 24.87 18.63 -2.00
CA VAL A 271 24.36 18.63 -3.38
C VAL A 271 24.94 19.80 -4.14
N SER A 272 25.47 19.54 -5.33
CA SER A 272 25.99 20.54 -6.25
C SER A 272 25.34 20.38 -7.62
N VAL A 273 25.13 21.49 -8.33
CA VAL A 273 24.53 21.52 -9.66
C VAL A 273 25.60 21.98 -10.65
N ARG A 274 25.98 21.11 -11.58
CA ARG A 274 26.97 21.41 -12.62
C ARG A 274 26.26 21.68 -13.95
N PRO A 275 26.18 22.94 -14.42
CA PRO A 275 25.54 23.26 -15.69
C PRO A 275 26.32 22.63 -16.85
N VAL A 276 25.59 21.96 -17.74
CA VAL A 276 26.11 21.37 -19.00
C VAL A 276 25.74 22.26 -20.18
N SER A 277 24.58 22.94 -20.10
CA SER A 277 24.11 23.97 -21.01
C SER A 277 23.12 24.88 -20.29
N ASN A 278 22.64 25.93 -20.98
CA ASN A 278 21.59 26.82 -20.44
C ASN A 278 20.26 26.11 -20.16
N GLN A 279 20.04 24.89 -20.64
CA GLN A 279 18.79 24.14 -20.45
C GLN A 279 18.96 22.85 -19.65
N ALA A 280 20.20 22.43 -19.37
CA ALA A 280 20.49 21.13 -18.76
C ALA A 280 21.68 21.18 -17.80
N ALA A 281 21.53 20.57 -16.63
CA ALA A 281 22.59 20.45 -15.64
C ALA A 281 22.65 19.03 -15.07
N ASP A 282 23.85 18.62 -14.64
CA ASP A 282 24.04 17.40 -13.86
C ASP A 282 23.88 17.74 -12.38
N VAL A 283 23.13 16.91 -11.65
CA VAL A 283 23.01 17.00 -10.18
C VAL A 283 23.99 16.01 -9.58
N ILE A 284 24.88 16.50 -8.73
CA ILE A 284 25.92 15.69 -8.08
C ILE A 284 25.62 15.66 -6.58
N PHE A 285 25.43 14.48 -6.03
CA PHE A 285 25.35 14.25 -4.59
C PHE A 285 26.72 13.75 -4.12
N GLU A 286 27.45 14.62 -3.45
CA GLU A 286 28.72 14.32 -2.80
C GLU A 286 28.42 13.77 -1.39
N ILE A 287 28.76 12.50 -1.19
CA ILE A 287 28.45 11.74 0.01
C ILE A 287 29.77 11.49 0.75
N ASN A 288 29.89 12.06 1.94
CA ASN A 288 30.95 11.70 2.87
C ASN A 288 30.37 10.68 3.86
N GLU A 289 30.72 9.41 3.66
CA GLU A 289 30.21 8.29 4.45
C GLU A 289 30.72 8.36 5.89
N GLY A 290 29.79 8.30 6.85
CA GLY A 290 30.13 8.25 8.26
C GLY A 290 30.64 6.86 8.70
N GLU A 291 31.05 6.74 9.97
CA GLU A 291 31.45 5.45 10.53
C GLU A 291 30.23 4.55 10.79
N LYS A 292 30.39 3.26 10.48
CA LYS A 292 29.36 2.27 10.80
C LYS A 292 29.34 1.99 12.30
N VAL A 293 28.25 2.37 12.95
CA VAL A 293 28.05 2.22 14.39
C VAL A 293 27.13 1.05 14.70
N HIS A 294 27.43 0.35 15.79
CA HIS A 294 26.64 -0.80 16.23
C HIS A 294 26.30 -0.74 17.72
N ILE A 295 25.13 -1.24 18.08
CA ILE A 295 24.70 -1.44 19.45
C ILE A 295 25.49 -2.61 20.04
N LYS A 296 26.34 -2.29 21.00
CA LYS A 296 27.17 -3.24 21.72
C LYS A 296 26.43 -3.88 22.88
N SER A 297 25.64 -3.08 23.60
CA SER A 297 24.83 -3.59 24.72
C SER A 297 23.56 -2.78 24.90
N ILE A 298 22.50 -3.49 25.25
CA ILE A 298 21.22 -2.98 25.72
C ILE A 298 21.11 -3.36 27.20
N LYS A 299 20.78 -2.41 28.06
CA LYS A 299 20.58 -2.64 29.49
C LYS A 299 19.21 -2.14 29.89
N ILE A 300 18.42 -3.01 30.52
CA ILE A 300 17.08 -2.65 31.00
C ILE A 300 17.16 -2.45 32.51
N GLU A 301 17.16 -1.21 32.98
CA GLU A 301 17.35 -0.89 34.40
C GLU A 301 16.03 -0.92 35.15
N GLY A 302 16.01 -1.54 36.33
CA GLY A 302 14.80 -1.64 37.17
C GLY A 302 13.92 -2.85 36.88
N ALA A 303 14.26 -3.66 35.88
CA ALA A 303 13.64 -4.98 35.66
C ALA A 303 14.12 -5.98 36.73
N LYS A 304 13.19 -6.54 37.51
CA LYS A 304 13.43 -7.55 38.56
C LYS A 304 12.58 -8.80 38.36
N ALA A 305 11.38 -8.65 37.80
CA ALA A 305 10.43 -9.73 37.58
C ALA A 305 10.78 -10.64 36.39
N PHE A 306 11.45 -10.09 35.38
CA PHE A 306 11.83 -10.79 34.16
C PHE A 306 13.33 -10.69 33.91
N SER A 307 13.90 -11.66 33.21
CA SER A 307 15.32 -11.61 32.85
C SER A 307 15.58 -10.56 31.78
N GLN A 308 16.82 -10.05 31.72
CA GLN A 308 17.23 -9.14 30.63
C GLN A 308 17.01 -9.75 29.25
N ASP A 309 17.24 -11.07 29.13
CA ASP A 309 17.15 -11.76 27.85
C ASP A 309 15.69 -11.89 27.40
N ASP A 310 14.75 -12.23 28.30
CA ASP A 310 13.31 -12.28 27.97
C ASP A 310 12.81 -10.93 27.43
N LEU A 311 13.24 -9.84 28.07
CA LEU A 311 12.85 -8.49 27.67
C LEU A 311 13.51 -8.06 26.36
N LYS A 312 14.79 -8.41 26.15
CA LYS A 312 15.51 -8.15 24.90
C LYS A 312 14.95 -8.96 23.73
N ASP A 313 14.34 -10.12 23.98
CA ASP A 313 13.77 -10.97 22.93
C ASP A 313 12.49 -10.39 22.33
N ILE A 314 11.78 -9.53 23.06
CA ILE A 314 10.58 -8.81 22.59
C ILE A 314 10.94 -7.61 21.70
N MET A 315 12.16 -7.09 21.87
CA MET A 315 12.65 -5.92 21.14
C MET A 315 13.02 -6.23 19.68
N GLU A 316 12.75 -5.29 18.79
CA GLU A 316 13.22 -5.26 17.40
C GLU A 316 14.72 -4.98 17.33
N VAL A 317 15.19 -4.07 18.18
CA VAL A 317 16.59 -3.66 18.24
C VAL A 317 17.42 -4.73 18.94
N THR A 318 18.61 -5.00 18.39
CA THR A 318 19.46 -6.12 18.82
C THR A 318 20.88 -5.67 19.12
N GLU A 319 21.57 -6.41 19.99
CA GLU A 319 23.01 -6.24 20.23
C GLU A 319 23.83 -6.97 19.17
N LYS A 320 25.01 -6.44 18.84
CA LYS A 320 26.02 -7.12 18.02
C LYS A 320 26.62 -8.29 18.82
N LYS A 321 26.23 -9.52 18.50
CA LYS A 321 26.77 -10.74 19.14
C LYS A 321 27.81 -11.44 18.23
N PRO A 322 28.82 -12.14 18.79
CA PRO A 322 29.79 -12.94 18.04
C PRO A 322 29.15 -14.06 17.21
N TRP A 323 29.81 -14.46 16.11
CA TRP A 323 29.34 -15.49 15.18
C TRP A 323 29.24 -16.90 15.78
N TRP A 324 29.94 -17.19 16.88
CA TRP A 324 29.91 -18.48 17.57
C TRP A 324 28.88 -18.58 18.71
N THR A 325 28.11 -17.52 19.02
CA THR A 325 27.10 -17.57 20.07
C THR A 325 25.82 -18.23 19.54
N PRO A 326 25.41 -19.42 20.02
CA PRO A 326 24.32 -20.19 19.45
C PRO A 326 22.98 -19.61 19.88
N SER A 327 22.47 -18.65 19.11
CA SER A 327 21.10 -18.16 19.23
C SER A 327 20.50 -18.02 17.85
N LEU A 328 19.24 -18.45 17.71
CA LEU A 328 18.52 -18.41 16.45
C LEU A 328 18.42 -16.99 15.85
N ARG A 329 18.47 -15.95 16.69
CA ARG A 329 18.44 -14.55 16.28
C ARG A 329 19.74 -14.12 15.58
N ASN A 330 20.89 -14.71 15.93
CA ASN A 330 22.16 -14.46 15.25
C ASN A 330 22.19 -15.05 13.85
N LEU A 331 21.58 -16.24 13.66
CA LEU A 331 21.47 -16.88 12.35
C LEU A 331 20.60 -16.05 11.38
N ILE A 332 19.51 -15.45 11.88
CA ILE A 332 18.62 -14.56 11.10
C ILE A 332 19.27 -13.19 10.85
N GLY A 333 19.98 -12.64 11.84
CA GLY A 333 20.73 -11.38 11.73
C GLY A 333 21.84 -11.43 10.69
N MET A 334 22.49 -12.59 10.53
CA MET A 334 23.49 -12.85 9.48
C MET A 334 22.90 -12.80 8.07
N VAL A 335 21.67 -13.30 7.87
CA VAL A 335 21.00 -13.31 6.56
C VAL A 335 20.46 -11.93 6.18
N LYS A 336 20.03 -11.12 7.16
CA LYS A 336 19.43 -9.79 6.92
C LYS A 336 20.43 -8.62 6.90
N GLY A 337 21.68 -8.81 7.33
CA GLY A 337 22.73 -7.78 7.29
C GLY A 337 22.55 -6.57 8.24
N ASN A 338 21.52 -6.57 9.10
CA ASN A 338 21.11 -5.42 9.92
C ASN A 338 21.25 -5.65 11.44
N ALA A 339 21.92 -6.72 11.88
CA ALA A 339 22.11 -7.01 13.30
C ALA A 339 22.95 -5.91 13.98
N GLY A 340 22.48 -5.40 15.12
CA GLY A 340 23.20 -4.37 15.87
C GLY A 340 23.07 -2.94 15.33
N VAL A 341 22.26 -2.64 14.31
CA VAL A 341 22.08 -1.26 13.83
C VAL A 341 21.05 -0.52 14.69
N LEU A 342 21.38 0.69 15.14
CA LEU A 342 20.44 1.54 15.87
C LEU A 342 19.45 2.19 14.90
N LYS A 343 18.16 1.90 15.08
CA LYS A 343 17.06 2.60 14.43
C LYS A 343 16.21 3.27 15.52
N TRP A 344 16.15 4.61 15.52
CA TRP A 344 15.43 5.38 16.53
C TRP A 344 13.95 5.00 16.61
N ASP A 345 13.29 4.92 15.45
CA ASP A 345 11.87 4.55 15.36
C ASP A 345 11.62 3.13 15.90
N ALA A 346 12.57 2.21 15.70
CA ALA A 346 12.46 0.85 16.23
C ALA A 346 12.61 0.84 17.76
N LEU A 347 13.53 1.65 18.29
CA LEU A 347 13.75 1.77 19.72
C LEU A 347 12.54 2.41 20.46
N GLU A 348 11.87 3.37 19.83
CA GLU A 348 10.60 3.93 20.34
C GLU A 348 9.47 2.88 20.31
N ARG A 349 9.35 2.11 19.23
CA ARG A 349 8.41 0.97 19.18
C ARG A 349 8.70 -0.07 20.26
N ASP A 350 9.98 -0.33 20.54
CA ASP A 350 10.40 -1.28 21.56
C ASP A 350 9.98 -0.86 22.98
N GLN A 351 9.99 0.45 23.28
CA GLN A 351 9.42 0.98 24.53
C GLN A 351 7.94 0.59 24.67
N GLY A 352 7.16 0.75 23.59
CA GLY A 352 5.76 0.34 23.53
C GLY A 352 5.57 -1.17 23.70
N ARG A 353 6.43 -1.98 23.07
CA ARG A 353 6.37 -3.46 23.18
C ARG A 353 6.70 -3.94 24.58
N LEU A 354 7.73 -3.38 25.22
CA LEU A 354 8.08 -3.70 26.60
C LEU A 354 6.94 -3.30 27.54
N THR A 355 6.37 -2.11 27.38
CA THR A 355 5.22 -1.66 28.19
C THR A 355 4.03 -2.61 28.05
N ALA A 356 3.69 -2.98 26.80
CA ALA A 356 2.62 -3.94 26.53
C ALA A 356 2.92 -5.32 27.12
N PHE A 357 4.16 -5.80 27.05
CA PHE A 357 4.56 -7.07 27.64
C PHE A 357 4.31 -7.10 29.15
N TYR A 358 4.74 -6.07 29.88
CA TYR A 358 4.49 -5.96 31.32
C TYR A 358 2.98 -5.92 31.63
N HIS A 359 2.21 -5.09 30.92
CA HIS A 359 0.75 -5.03 31.10
C HIS A 359 0.03 -6.33 30.75
N ASN A 360 0.58 -7.14 29.84
CA ASN A 360 0.05 -8.46 29.47
C ASN A 360 0.36 -9.54 30.52
N HIS A 361 1.28 -9.29 31.46
CA HIS A 361 1.68 -10.22 32.52
C HIS A 361 1.23 -9.78 33.92
N GLY A 362 0.32 -8.80 34.02
CA GLY A 362 -0.29 -8.36 35.28
C GLY A 362 0.32 -7.09 35.89
N TYR A 363 1.34 -6.50 35.28
CA TYR A 363 1.98 -5.29 35.79
C TYR A 363 1.27 -4.04 35.25
N VAL A 364 0.13 -3.69 35.85
CA VAL A 364 -0.77 -2.62 35.37
C VAL A 364 -0.13 -1.22 35.49
N ASP A 365 0.74 -1.03 36.47
CA ASP A 365 1.42 0.24 36.73
C ASP A 365 2.83 0.30 36.13
N ALA A 366 3.18 -0.66 35.28
CA ALA A 366 4.47 -0.69 34.61
C ALA A 366 4.67 0.55 33.74
N LYS A 367 5.83 1.17 33.86
CA LYS A 367 6.24 2.31 33.04
C LYS A 367 7.63 2.07 32.49
N VAL A 368 7.76 2.07 31.17
CA VAL A 368 9.04 2.06 30.47
C VAL A 368 9.37 3.50 30.11
N GLY A 369 10.49 4.02 30.61
CA GLY A 369 10.94 5.38 30.33
C GLY A 369 11.67 5.49 29.00
N GLN A 370 12.02 6.72 28.61
CA GLN A 370 12.75 6.97 27.37
C GLN A 370 14.14 6.31 27.38
N PRO A 371 14.51 5.57 26.31
CA PRO A 371 15.83 4.98 26.18
C PRO A 371 16.94 6.04 26.16
N ARG A 372 17.99 5.82 26.94
CA ARG A 372 19.22 6.64 26.94
C ARG A 372 20.25 5.98 26.04
N VAL A 373 20.76 6.72 25.07
CA VAL A 373 21.72 6.22 24.08
C VAL A 373 23.06 6.93 24.24
N GLU A 374 24.11 6.18 24.53
CA GLU A 374 25.48 6.68 24.63
C GLU A 374 26.34 6.10 23.50
N ARG A 375 27.07 6.96 22.78
CA ARG A 375 28.03 6.56 21.76
C ARG A 375 29.45 6.65 22.31
N LYS A 376 30.22 5.57 22.18
CA LYS A 376 31.67 5.53 22.47
C LYS A 376 32.40 4.97 21.25
N GLY A 377 32.93 5.86 20.40
CA GLY A 377 33.54 5.47 19.12
C GLY A 377 32.53 4.85 18.17
N ALA A 378 32.80 3.63 17.70
CA ALA A 378 31.92 2.85 16.84
C ALA A 378 30.82 2.06 17.61
N ASP A 379 30.87 2.07 18.95
CA ASP A 379 29.95 1.31 19.80
C ASP A 379 28.84 2.19 20.39
N ILE A 380 27.62 1.68 20.38
CA ILE A 380 26.42 2.29 20.96
C ILE A 380 25.98 1.48 22.18
N TYR A 381 25.67 2.17 23.27
CA TYR A 381 25.16 1.61 24.52
C TYR A 381 23.75 2.17 24.75
N VAL A 382 22.75 1.29 24.91
CA VAL A 382 21.36 1.68 25.10
C VAL A 382 20.91 1.27 26.50
N THR A 383 20.39 2.21 27.28
CA THR A 383 19.87 1.97 28.63
C THR A 383 18.39 2.33 28.69
N ILE A 384 17.53 1.37 29.01
CA ILE A 384 16.07 1.53 29.07
C ILE A 384 15.64 1.45 30.54
N PRO A 385 15.22 2.56 31.17
CA PRO A 385 14.71 2.52 32.53
C PRO A 385 13.28 1.95 32.56
N VAL A 386 13.02 1.02 33.47
CA VAL A 386 11.73 0.37 33.69
C VAL A 386 11.35 0.47 35.16
N HIS A 387 10.11 0.86 35.42
CA HIS A 387 9.48 0.75 36.72
C HIS A 387 8.36 -0.28 36.60
N GLU A 388 8.59 -1.51 37.09
CA GLU A 388 7.66 -2.64 36.89
C GLU A 388 6.33 -2.46 37.62
N GLY A 389 6.34 -1.86 38.82
CA GLY A 389 5.18 -1.80 39.69
C GLY A 389 4.82 -3.18 40.27
N GLU A 390 3.67 -3.26 40.95
CA GLU A 390 3.16 -4.52 41.51
C GLU A 390 2.44 -5.35 40.45
N ARG A 391 2.46 -6.67 40.63
CA ARG A 391 1.73 -7.60 39.77
C ARG A 391 0.32 -7.83 40.31
N TYR A 392 -0.68 -7.63 39.46
CA TYR A 392 -2.09 -7.77 39.79
C TYR A 392 -2.72 -9.01 39.14
N GLY A 393 -3.48 -9.75 39.93
CA GLY A 393 -4.38 -10.82 39.51
C GLY A 393 -5.67 -10.29 38.85
N VAL A 394 -6.45 -11.18 38.26
CA VAL A 394 -7.84 -10.84 37.85
C VAL A 394 -8.77 -11.04 39.05
N GLY A 395 -9.55 -10.01 39.37
CA GLY A 395 -10.55 -10.03 40.44
C GLY A 395 -11.94 -10.36 39.90
N LYS A 396 -12.95 -9.60 40.34
CA LYS A 396 -14.33 -9.72 39.82
C LYS A 396 -14.40 -9.20 38.38
N VAL A 397 -14.99 -9.99 37.49
CA VAL A 397 -15.32 -9.61 36.11
C VAL A 397 -16.83 -9.52 35.97
N ASP A 398 -17.34 -8.39 35.48
CA ASP A 398 -18.77 -8.06 35.47
C ASP A 398 -19.16 -7.31 34.18
N ILE A 399 -20.46 -7.32 33.82
CA ILE A 399 -21.01 -6.61 32.66
C ILE A 399 -22.16 -5.71 33.11
N GLU A 400 -22.05 -4.40 32.89
CA GLU A 400 -23.13 -3.44 33.15
C GLU A 400 -23.95 -3.19 31.87
N GLN A 401 -25.27 -3.06 32.03
CA GLN A 401 -26.24 -2.76 30.96
C GLN A 401 -26.37 -3.88 29.90
N ASP A 402 -26.34 -5.15 30.36
CA ASP A 402 -26.53 -6.27 29.46
C ASP A 402 -27.94 -6.27 28.82
N PHE A 403 -27.97 -6.58 27.53
CA PHE A 403 -29.16 -6.71 26.70
C PHE A 403 -29.51 -8.17 26.43
N PHE A 404 -28.56 -9.10 26.59
CA PHE A 404 -28.84 -10.51 26.41
C PHE A 404 -29.60 -11.04 27.63
N PRO A 405 -30.67 -11.85 27.46
CA PRO A 405 -31.45 -12.37 28.59
C PRO A 405 -30.65 -13.30 29.52
N ASP A 406 -29.49 -13.76 29.09
CA ASP A 406 -28.64 -14.71 29.79
C ASP A 406 -27.21 -14.14 29.90
N GLU A 407 -26.99 -13.38 30.97
CA GLU A 407 -25.70 -12.75 31.30
C GLU A 407 -24.57 -13.77 31.43
N TYR A 408 -24.89 -14.98 31.91
CA TYR A 408 -23.91 -16.08 32.03
C TYR A 408 -23.35 -16.49 30.66
N LYS A 409 -24.13 -16.35 29.59
CA LYS A 409 -23.68 -16.64 28.23
C LYS A 409 -22.61 -15.67 27.75
N LEU A 410 -22.73 -14.36 28.03
CA LEU A 410 -21.70 -13.39 27.66
C LEU A 410 -20.43 -13.57 28.47
N LEU A 411 -20.56 -13.72 29.78
CA LEU A 411 -19.44 -13.97 30.67
C LEU A 411 -18.72 -15.28 30.28
N SER A 412 -19.41 -16.28 29.73
CA SER A 412 -18.79 -17.54 29.26
C SER A 412 -17.74 -17.33 28.16
N HIS A 413 -17.86 -16.28 27.35
CA HIS A 413 -16.98 -15.99 26.22
C HIS A 413 -15.78 -15.11 26.57
N LEU A 414 -15.73 -14.54 27.77
CA LEU A 414 -14.60 -13.73 28.23
C LEU A 414 -13.45 -14.63 28.67
N GLU A 415 -12.29 -14.44 28.07
CA GLU A 415 -11.08 -15.21 28.41
C GLU A 415 -10.43 -14.68 29.68
N ILE A 416 -10.51 -13.36 29.93
CA ILE A 416 -9.83 -12.72 31.06
C ILE A 416 -10.28 -13.26 32.41
N LYS A 417 -11.54 -13.70 32.55
CA LYS A 417 -12.07 -14.21 33.82
C LYS A 417 -11.41 -15.52 34.28
N ASN A 418 -10.81 -16.26 33.35
CA ASN A 418 -10.14 -17.54 33.61
C ASN A 418 -8.63 -17.36 33.76
N MET A 419 -8.12 -16.13 33.75
CA MET A 419 -6.70 -15.83 33.90
C MET A 419 -6.34 -15.58 35.36
N ASP A 420 -5.20 -16.11 35.78
CA ASP A 420 -4.65 -15.82 37.11
C ASP A 420 -4.18 -14.37 37.23
N TYR A 421 -3.63 -13.81 36.14
CA TYR A 421 -3.05 -12.46 36.10
C TYR A 421 -3.70 -11.60 35.02
N PHE A 422 -3.80 -10.30 35.29
CA PHE A 422 -4.36 -9.35 34.34
C PHE A 422 -3.54 -9.31 33.03
N SER A 423 -4.24 -9.31 31.89
CA SER A 423 -3.61 -9.11 30.59
C SER A 423 -4.38 -8.07 29.78
N GLN A 424 -3.71 -6.99 29.41
CA GLN A 424 -4.31 -5.93 28.60
C GLN A 424 -4.68 -6.42 27.19
N GLU A 425 -3.90 -7.33 26.61
CA GLU A 425 -4.19 -7.96 25.33
C GLU A 425 -5.48 -8.78 25.38
N VAL A 426 -5.64 -9.62 26.40
CA VAL A 426 -6.85 -10.43 26.58
C VAL A 426 -8.06 -9.53 26.87
N LEU A 427 -7.90 -8.49 27.69
CA LEU A 427 -8.95 -7.48 27.91
C LEU A 427 -9.42 -6.86 26.58
N ARG A 428 -8.49 -6.42 25.72
CA ARG A 428 -8.84 -5.84 24.41
C ARG A 428 -9.53 -6.85 23.51
N LYS A 429 -9.08 -8.10 23.51
CA LYS A 429 -9.71 -9.19 22.76
C LYS A 429 -11.13 -9.47 23.24
N ASP A 430 -11.36 -9.46 24.55
CA ASP A 430 -12.68 -9.63 25.15
C ASP A 430 -13.61 -8.46 24.80
N ILE A 431 -13.12 -7.20 24.86
CA ILE A 431 -13.87 -6.02 24.38
C ILE A 431 -14.28 -6.21 22.92
N MET A 432 -13.34 -6.58 22.03
CA MET A 432 -13.66 -6.82 20.62
C MET A 432 -14.65 -7.97 20.44
N THR A 433 -14.54 -9.03 21.25
CA THR A 433 -15.43 -10.20 21.19
C THR A 433 -16.85 -9.79 21.54
N LEU A 434 -17.05 -9.10 22.66
CA LEU A 434 -18.35 -8.55 23.04
C LEU A 434 -18.85 -7.55 21.99
N THR A 435 -18.04 -6.59 21.53
CA THR A 435 -18.44 -5.61 20.50
C THR A 435 -18.94 -6.32 19.24
N ASN A 436 -18.26 -7.38 18.79
CA ASN A 436 -18.70 -8.16 17.64
C ASN A 436 -20.00 -8.91 17.91
N MET A 437 -20.20 -9.46 19.12
CA MET A 437 -21.46 -10.14 19.49
C MET A 437 -22.65 -9.17 19.44
N TYR A 438 -22.52 -7.96 19.99
CA TYR A 438 -23.57 -6.94 19.87
C TYR A 438 -23.74 -6.46 18.42
N ALA A 439 -22.63 -6.26 17.70
CA ALA A 439 -22.69 -5.85 16.31
C ALA A 439 -23.38 -6.91 15.43
N ASP A 440 -23.21 -8.20 15.71
CA ASP A 440 -23.86 -9.31 15.01
C ASP A 440 -25.38 -9.42 15.31
N GLU A 441 -25.83 -8.85 16.41
CA GLU A 441 -27.26 -8.65 16.70
C GLU A 441 -27.83 -7.36 16.06
N GLY A 442 -27.00 -6.63 15.31
CA GLY A 442 -27.35 -5.40 14.58
C GLY A 442 -26.94 -4.10 15.26
N PHE A 443 -26.24 -4.13 16.40
CA PHE A 443 -25.81 -2.91 17.11
C PHE A 443 -24.46 -2.39 16.60
N ALA A 444 -24.45 -1.78 15.40
CA ALA A 444 -23.22 -1.37 14.71
C ALA A 444 -22.38 -0.33 15.47
N HIS A 445 -23.04 0.52 16.28
CA HIS A 445 -22.41 1.58 17.06
C HIS A 445 -22.13 1.18 18.52
N CYS A 446 -22.19 -0.12 18.83
CA CYS A 446 -21.96 -0.61 20.19
C CYS A 446 -20.55 -0.24 20.67
N THR A 447 -20.49 0.46 21.80
CA THR A 447 -19.25 0.84 22.47
C THR A 447 -19.16 0.14 23.80
N ILE A 448 -18.04 -0.54 24.06
CA ILE A 448 -17.78 -1.25 25.31
C ILE A 448 -16.61 -0.57 25.99
N THR A 449 -16.87 -0.02 27.18
CA THR A 449 -15.87 0.73 27.94
C THR A 449 -15.51 -0.06 29.20
N PRO A 450 -14.24 -0.51 29.35
CA PRO A 450 -13.81 -1.20 30.55
C PRO A 450 -13.61 -0.20 31.70
N LYS A 451 -14.36 -0.36 32.79
CA LYS A 451 -14.06 0.26 34.08
C LYS A 451 -13.12 -0.66 34.86
N ILE A 452 -11.90 -0.19 35.12
CA ILE A 452 -10.85 -0.96 35.77
C ILE A 452 -10.64 -0.39 37.17
N THR A 453 -10.90 -1.20 38.21
CA THR A 453 -10.74 -0.81 39.61
C THR A 453 -9.69 -1.70 40.26
N LYS A 454 -8.57 -1.12 40.67
CA LYS A 454 -7.49 -1.83 41.36
C LYS A 454 -7.82 -1.99 42.84
N ASP A 455 -7.58 -3.18 43.39
CA ASP A 455 -7.56 -3.46 44.82
C ASP A 455 -6.08 -3.72 45.22
N PRO A 456 -5.38 -2.71 45.78
CA PRO A 456 -3.96 -2.84 46.14
C PRO A 456 -3.70 -3.82 47.28
N GLU A 457 -4.66 -4.04 48.18
CA GLU A 457 -4.50 -4.96 49.32
C GLU A 457 -4.55 -6.41 48.87
N LYS A 458 -5.55 -6.75 48.03
CA LYS A 458 -5.71 -8.09 47.47
C LYS A 458 -4.82 -8.35 46.24
N LYS A 459 -4.17 -7.31 45.72
CA LYS A 459 -3.39 -7.33 44.46
C LYS A 459 -4.18 -7.89 43.30
N VAL A 460 -5.44 -7.45 43.15
CA VAL A 460 -6.30 -7.84 42.02
C VAL A 460 -6.88 -6.63 41.31
N VAL A 461 -7.24 -6.82 40.05
CA VAL A 461 -7.92 -5.83 39.21
C VAL A 461 -9.34 -6.32 38.94
N ASN A 462 -10.32 -5.55 39.41
CA ASN A 462 -11.72 -5.78 39.09
C ASN A 462 -12.06 -5.06 37.77
N ILE A 463 -12.79 -5.75 36.89
CA ILE A 463 -13.08 -5.29 35.53
C ILE A 463 -14.59 -5.31 35.35
N THR A 464 -15.17 -4.15 35.05
CA THR A 464 -16.60 -4.02 34.70
C THR A 464 -16.72 -3.50 33.29
N PHE A 465 -17.28 -4.31 32.38
CA PHE A 465 -17.53 -3.91 31.00
C PHE A 465 -18.85 -3.14 30.93
N VAL A 466 -18.79 -1.84 30.63
CA VAL A 466 -19.99 -1.03 30.46
C VAL A 466 -20.38 -1.01 28.99
N VAL A 467 -21.57 -1.54 28.69
CA VAL A 467 -22.07 -1.67 27.32
C VAL A 467 -22.98 -0.50 26.97
N ASN A 468 -22.64 0.26 25.93
CA ASN A 468 -23.56 1.19 25.29
C ASN A 468 -23.86 0.69 23.86
N LYS A 469 -25.02 0.08 23.68
CA LYS A 469 -25.39 -0.59 22.43
C LYS A 469 -25.71 0.36 21.25
N GLY A 470 -26.21 1.56 21.52
CA GLY A 470 -26.78 2.43 20.47
C GLY A 470 -28.02 1.83 19.78
N PRO A 471 -28.52 2.46 18.69
CA PRO A 471 -29.65 1.96 17.92
C PRO A 471 -29.28 0.72 17.09
N LYS A 472 -30.30 -0.08 16.74
CA LYS A 472 -30.13 -1.24 15.85
C LYS A 472 -30.09 -0.76 14.39
N VAL A 473 -29.13 -1.28 13.64
CA VAL A 473 -28.82 -0.87 12.27
C VAL A 473 -29.03 -2.04 11.31
N TYR A 474 -29.55 -1.76 10.12
CA TYR A 474 -29.75 -2.72 9.04
C TYR A 474 -28.97 -2.29 7.79
N PHE A 475 -28.53 -3.26 6.99
CA PHE A 475 -27.99 -2.95 5.67
C PHE A 475 -29.13 -2.57 4.73
N ASN A 476 -29.09 -1.40 4.11
CA ASN A 476 -30.06 -0.96 3.12
C ASN A 476 -29.71 -1.48 1.73
N ARG A 477 -28.61 -0.98 1.13
CA ARG A 477 -28.12 -1.43 -0.18
C ARG A 477 -26.66 -1.85 -0.14
N ILE A 478 -26.30 -2.82 -0.98
CA ILE A 478 -24.91 -3.22 -1.21
C ILE A 478 -24.50 -2.79 -2.62
N ASN A 479 -23.65 -1.76 -2.69
CA ASN A 479 -23.12 -1.20 -3.93
C ASN A 479 -21.75 -1.82 -4.24
N ILE A 480 -21.65 -2.54 -5.35
CA ILE A 480 -20.39 -3.13 -5.81
C ILE A 480 -19.85 -2.30 -6.97
N THR A 481 -18.59 -1.87 -6.88
CA THR A 481 -17.95 -1.02 -7.90
C THR A 481 -16.51 -1.43 -8.17
N GLY A 482 -16.01 -1.10 -9.37
CA GLY A 482 -14.66 -1.44 -9.85
C GLY A 482 -14.53 -2.83 -10.49
N ASN A 483 -15.62 -3.62 -10.52
CA ASN A 483 -15.71 -4.91 -11.17
C ASN A 483 -16.01 -4.78 -12.68
N THR A 484 -15.04 -4.35 -13.47
CA THR A 484 -15.22 -4.12 -14.91
C THR A 484 -15.40 -5.39 -15.73
N ARG A 485 -14.76 -6.50 -15.33
CA ARG A 485 -14.80 -7.80 -16.01
C ARG A 485 -15.60 -8.82 -15.21
N THR A 486 -15.45 -8.82 -13.89
CA THR A 486 -16.10 -9.75 -12.95
C THR A 486 -17.55 -9.36 -12.78
N ARG A 487 -18.46 -10.31 -12.97
CA ARG A 487 -19.89 -10.08 -12.78
C ARG A 487 -20.18 -9.80 -11.31
N ASP A 488 -21.08 -8.84 -11.04
CA ASP A 488 -21.52 -8.47 -9.68
C ASP A 488 -21.86 -9.70 -8.83
N LYS A 489 -22.60 -10.67 -9.40
CA LYS A 489 -23.02 -11.89 -8.70
C LYS A 489 -21.85 -12.71 -8.11
N VAL A 490 -20.67 -12.65 -8.72
CA VAL A 490 -19.47 -13.37 -8.24
C VAL A 490 -18.95 -12.76 -6.95
N ILE A 491 -19.06 -11.44 -6.81
CA ILE A 491 -18.69 -10.71 -5.59
C ILE A 491 -19.81 -10.85 -4.57
N ARG A 492 -21.06 -10.62 -4.98
CA ARG A 492 -22.23 -10.63 -4.09
C ARG A 492 -22.42 -11.96 -3.38
N ARG A 493 -22.20 -13.09 -4.04
CA ARG A 493 -22.33 -14.44 -3.43
C ARG A 493 -21.29 -14.73 -2.34
N GLU A 494 -20.17 -14.01 -2.32
CA GLU A 494 -19.15 -14.15 -1.28
C GLU A 494 -19.45 -13.33 -0.03
N LEU A 495 -20.38 -12.37 -0.11
CA LEU A 495 -20.79 -11.58 1.04
C LEU A 495 -21.57 -12.45 2.03
N ARG A 496 -21.20 -12.34 3.30
CA ARG A 496 -21.88 -12.94 4.47
C ARG A 496 -22.83 -11.96 5.15
N VAL A 497 -23.06 -10.82 4.54
CA VAL A 497 -24.09 -9.84 4.87
C VAL A 497 -25.07 -9.73 3.72
N MET A 498 -26.30 -9.33 4.00
CA MET A 498 -27.37 -9.22 3.01
C MET A 498 -28.11 -7.91 3.21
N GLU A 499 -28.66 -7.38 2.11
CA GLU A 499 -29.58 -6.26 2.14
C GLU A 499 -30.80 -6.60 3.01
N LEU A 500 -31.31 -5.59 3.71
CA LEU A 500 -32.45 -5.63 4.64
C LEU A 500 -32.27 -6.57 5.84
N LYS A 501 -31.04 -7.01 6.13
CA LYS A 501 -30.70 -7.77 7.34
C LYS A 501 -29.97 -6.90 8.36
N PRO A 502 -30.03 -7.25 9.65
CA PRO A 502 -29.26 -6.56 10.68
C PRO A 502 -27.78 -6.47 10.32
N PHE A 503 -27.13 -5.41 10.76
CA PHE A 503 -25.68 -5.28 10.68
C PHE A 503 -24.99 -6.51 11.30
N SER A 504 -23.83 -6.88 10.76
CA SER A 504 -22.99 -7.93 11.35
C SER A 504 -21.52 -7.66 11.07
N ALA A 505 -20.76 -7.42 12.13
CA ALA A 505 -19.31 -7.20 12.04
C ALA A 505 -18.58 -8.49 11.61
N THR A 506 -18.99 -9.64 12.14
CA THR A 506 -18.43 -10.95 11.76
C THR A 506 -18.75 -11.26 10.30
N GLY A 507 -19.95 -10.94 9.83
CA GLY A 507 -20.36 -11.05 8.43
C GLY A 507 -19.48 -10.20 7.51
N LEU A 508 -19.25 -8.93 7.83
CA LEU A 508 -18.38 -8.04 7.05
C LEU A 508 -16.94 -8.56 6.98
N LYS A 509 -16.38 -8.97 8.12
CA LYS A 509 -15.02 -9.53 8.18
C LYS A 509 -14.90 -10.78 7.31
N ARG A 510 -15.83 -11.72 7.44
CA ARG A 510 -15.87 -12.94 6.61
C ARG A 510 -16.04 -12.62 5.13
N SER A 511 -16.83 -11.60 4.79
CA SER A 511 -17.01 -11.13 3.40
C SER A 511 -15.69 -10.66 2.80
N ASN A 512 -14.96 -9.80 3.53
CA ASN A 512 -13.63 -9.32 3.11
C ASN A 512 -12.64 -10.48 2.94
N ASP A 513 -12.59 -11.40 3.91
CA ASP A 513 -11.68 -12.56 3.85
C ASP A 513 -11.99 -13.46 2.64
N ARG A 514 -13.27 -13.69 2.32
CA ARG A 514 -13.69 -14.48 1.16
C ARG A 514 -13.38 -13.80 -0.16
N LEU A 515 -13.66 -12.50 -0.29
CA LEU A 515 -13.34 -11.73 -1.50
C LEU A 515 -11.82 -11.67 -1.76
N ARG A 516 -11.02 -11.47 -0.72
CA ARG A 516 -9.55 -11.52 -0.83
C ARG A 516 -9.06 -12.92 -1.22
N ARG A 517 -9.68 -13.98 -0.69
CA ARG A 517 -9.34 -15.38 -1.00
C ARG A 517 -9.62 -15.78 -2.45
N LEU A 518 -10.59 -15.14 -3.12
CA LEU A 518 -10.83 -15.37 -4.56
C LEU A 518 -9.58 -15.11 -5.40
N GLY A 519 -8.77 -14.13 -5.00
CA GLY A 519 -7.59 -13.73 -5.75
C GLY A 519 -7.93 -13.10 -7.10
N TYR A 520 -9.10 -12.48 -7.26
CA TYR A 520 -9.49 -11.73 -8.48
C TYR A 520 -9.17 -10.24 -8.38
N PHE A 521 -8.85 -9.76 -7.18
CA PHE A 521 -8.70 -8.35 -6.87
C PHE A 521 -7.32 -8.08 -6.25
N GLU A 522 -6.67 -7.00 -6.63
CA GLU A 522 -5.47 -6.48 -5.94
C GLU A 522 -5.85 -5.91 -4.58
N ASP A 523 -6.98 -5.21 -4.54
CA ASP A 523 -7.51 -4.58 -3.35
C ASP A 523 -9.03 -4.75 -3.25
N VAL A 524 -9.48 -4.87 -2.01
CA VAL A 524 -10.88 -5.01 -1.62
C VAL A 524 -11.11 -4.09 -0.43
N ASP A 525 -11.91 -3.07 -0.65
CA ASP A 525 -12.37 -2.10 0.34
C ASP A 525 -13.88 -2.29 0.56
N ILE A 526 -14.25 -2.66 1.79
CA ILE A 526 -15.64 -2.82 2.20
C ILE A 526 -15.91 -1.76 3.27
N THR A 527 -16.64 -0.72 2.88
CA THR A 527 -16.90 0.43 3.75
C THR A 527 -18.41 0.58 3.98
N PRO A 528 -18.90 0.36 5.21
CA PRO A 528 -20.25 0.76 5.59
C PRO A 528 -20.36 2.29 5.57
N LYS A 529 -21.45 2.80 4.99
CA LYS A 529 -21.77 4.23 4.91
C LYS A 529 -23.13 4.49 5.58
N PRO A 530 -23.26 5.55 6.39
CA PRO A 530 -24.56 5.99 6.87
C PRO A 530 -25.52 6.21 5.71
N ALA A 531 -26.74 5.66 5.80
CA ALA A 531 -27.82 6.02 4.89
C ALA A 531 -28.46 7.36 5.34
N GLN A 532 -29.53 7.78 4.67
CA GLN A 532 -30.29 8.96 5.10
C GLN A 532 -30.96 8.80 6.47
N ASP A 533 -31.19 7.56 6.90
CA ASP A 533 -31.75 7.21 8.21
C ASP A 533 -30.66 6.56 9.08
N GLU A 534 -30.59 6.95 10.36
CA GLU A 534 -29.64 6.43 11.34
C GLU A 534 -29.81 4.92 11.62
N SER A 535 -30.99 4.35 11.32
CA SER A 535 -31.24 2.92 11.47
C SER A 535 -30.78 2.07 10.26
N HIS A 536 -30.25 2.71 9.21
CA HIS A 536 -29.83 2.05 7.98
C HIS A 536 -28.40 2.45 7.56
N MET A 537 -27.68 1.50 6.98
CA MET A 537 -26.38 1.74 6.36
C MET A 537 -26.32 1.12 4.96
N ASP A 538 -25.74 1.85 4.02
CA ASP A 538 -25.33 1.28 2.75
C ASP A 538 -23.95 0.64 2.90
N LEU A 539 -23.66 -0.37 2.08
CA LEU A 539 -22.36 -1.04 2.05
C LEU A 539 -21.72 -0.84 0.69
N ASP A 540 -20.64 -0.06 0.65
CA ASP A 540 -19.85 0.13 -0.55
C ASP A 540 -18.72 -0.92 -0.58
N VAL A 541 -18.79 -1.81 -1.57
CA VAL A 541 -17.77 -2.80 -1.88
C VAL A 541 -17.01 -2.33 -3.11
N LYS A 542 -15.84 -1.73 -2.89
CA LYS A 542 -14.95 -1.27 -3.95
C LYS A 542 -13.87 -2.32 -4.17
N VAL A 543 -13.76 -2.79 -5.41
CA VAL A 543 -12.73 -3.77 -5.79
C VAL A 543 -11.84 -3.21 -6.88
N LYS A 544 -10.55 -3.52 -6.81
CA LYS A 544 -9.61 -3.26 -7.90
C LYS A 544 -9.23 -4.59 -8.54
N GLU A 545 -9.76 -4.85 -9.74
CA GLU A 545 -9.49 -6.10 -10.46
C GLU A 545 -8.01 -6.26 -10.82
N ARG A 546 -7.54 -7.51 -10.80
CA ARG A 546 -6.19 -7.88 -11.22
C ARG A 546 -6.24 -8.94 -12.34
N PRO A 547 -5.17 -9.10 -13.12
CA PRO A 547 -5.06 -10.22 -14.05
C PRO A 547 -5.19 -11.57 -13.33
N THR A 548 -6.17 -12.38 -13.74
CA THR A 548 -6.44 -13.72 -13.17
C THR A 548 -5.88 -14.86 -14.00
N GLY A 549 -5.32 -14.54 -15.17
CA GLY A 549 -4.72 -15.50 -16.09
C GLY A 549 -3.29 -15.81 -15.67
N THR A 550 -2.93 -17.08 -15.71
CA THR A 550 -1.59 -17.57 -15.38
C THR A 550 -1.06 -18.42 -16.52
N PHE A 551 0.17 -18.14 -16.92
CA PHE A 551 0.93 -18.97 -17.84
C PHE A 551 2.19 -19.43 -17.10
N SER A 552 2.31 -20.74 -16.92
CA SER A 552 3.40 -21.36 -16.19
C SER A 552 4.13 -22.32 -17.12
N ILE A 553 5.44 -22.12 -17.28
CA ILE A 553 6.33 -23.12 -17.87
C ILE A 553 7.27 -23.56 -16.76
N GLY A 554 7.41 -24.87 -16.62
CA GLY A 554 8.35 -25.50 -15.70
C GLY A 554 9.18 -26.55 -16.41
N ALA A 555 10.37 -26.78 -15.90
CA ALA A 555 11.18 -27.94 -16.23
C ALA A 555 11.66 -28.57 -14.92
N GLY A 556 11.73 -29.89 -14.89
CA GLY A 556 12.19 -30.67 -13.77
C GLY A 556 13.08 -31.80 -14.20
N TYR A 557 13.87 -32.32 -13.27
CA TYR A 557 14.65 -33.52 -13.50
C TYR A 557 14.40 -34.52 -12.37
N SER A 558 13.91 -35.72 -12.69
CA SER A 558 13.76 -36.81 -11.73
C SER A 558 14.58 -38.02 -12.15
N SER A 559 14.90 -38.91 -11.21
CA SER A 559 15.59 -40.16 -11.50
C SER A 559 14.74 -41.15 -12.30
N VAL A 560 13.42 -40.94 -12.35
CA VAL A 560 12.45 -41.79 -13.07
C VAL A 560 12.22 -41.22 -14.47
N ASP A 561 11.63 -40.03 -14.58
CA ASP A 561 11.24 -39.41 -15.86
C ASP A 561 12.37 -38.64 -16.55
N LYS A 562 13.59 -38.59 -15.97
CA LYS A 562 14.69 -37.75 -16.45
C LYS A 562 14.21 -36.30 -16.58
N LEU A 563 14.35 -35.68 -17.75
CA LEU A 563 13.85 -34.33 -18.01
C LEU A 563 12.32 -34.34 -18.17
N ILE A 564 11.63 -33.59 -17.31
CA ILE A 564 10.20 -33.33 -17.37
C ILE A 564 9.99 -31.87 -17.78
N LEU A 565 9.25 -31.63 -18.85
CA LEU A 565 8.73 -30.33 -19.25
C LEU A 565 7.27 -30.24 -18.86
N MET A 566 6.86 -29.12 -18.28
CA MET A 566 5.48 -28.87 -17.93
C MET A 566 5.05 -27.48 -18.35
N GLY A 567 3.84 -27.38 -18.90
CA GLY A 567 3.21 -26.14 -19.29
C GLY A 567 1.79 -26.09 -18.76
N GLU A 568 1.38 -24.97 -18.21
CA GLU A 568 -0.01 -24.73 -17.80
C GLU A 568 -0.45 -23.34 -18.25
N ILE A 569 -1.61 -23.28 -18.88
CA ILE A 569 -2.36 -22.05 -19.08
C ILE A 569 -3.66 -22.16 -18.29
N SER A 570 -3.91 -21.20 -17.41
CA SER A 570 -5.07 -21.23 -16.52
C SER A 570 -5.69 -19.85 -16.43
N GLN A 571 -7.02 -19.80 -16.34
CA GLN A 571 -7.80 -18.58 -16.15
C GLN A 571 -8.81 -18.80 -15.02
N ARG A 572 -8.54 -18.25 -13.83
CA ARG A 572 -9.32 -18.50 -12.59
C ARG A 572 -10.64 -17.72 -12.46
N ASN A 573 -10.90 -16.78 -13.37
CA ASN A 573 -12.15 -16.01 -13.47
C ASN A 573 -12.58 -15.89 -14.94
N PHE A 574 -12.72 -17.05 -15.59
CA PHE A 574 -13.02 -17.16 -17.00
C PHE A 574 -14.31 -16.40 -17.34
N LEU A 575 -14.20 -15.46 -18.29
CA LEU A 575 -15.28 -14.55 -18.73
C LEU A 575 -15.95 -13.77 -17.58
N GLY A 576 -15.26 -13.56 -16.46
CA GLY A 576 -15.79 -12.84 -15.31
C GLY A 576 -16.85 -13.60 -14.50
N LYS A 577 -16.97 -14.93 -14.67
CA LYS A 577 -17.99 -15.76 -14.03
C LYS A 577 -17.53 -16.44 -12.72
N GLY A 578 -16.29 -16.23 -12.31
CA GLY A 578 -15.67 -16.95 -11.19
C GLY A 578 -15.37 -18.43 -11.50
N GLN A 579 -15.42 -18.81 -12.78
CA GLN A 579 -15.09 -20.14 -13.28
C GLN A 579 -13.59 -20.25 -13.51
N THR A 580 -13.01 -21.43 -13.27
CA THR A 580 -11.62 -21.72 -13.64
C THR A 580 -11.59 -22.62 -14.86
N LEU A 581 -10.83 -22.24 -15.87
CA LEU A 581 -10.48 -23.09 -17.01
C LEU A 581 -8.97 -23.22 -17.07
N SER A 582 -8.46 -24.44 -17.08
CA SER A 582 -7.02 -24.70 -17.17
C SER A 582 -6.72 -25.81 -18.17
N PHE A 583 -5.65 -25.61 -18.93
CA PHE A 583 -5.03 -26.64 -19.75
C PHE A 583 -3.61 -26.85 -19.25
N LYS A 584 -3.25 -28.11 -18.97
CA LYS A 584 -1.95 -28.51 -18.45
C LYS A 584 -1.37 -29.62 -19.30
N GLY A 585 -0.12 -29.46 -19.71
CA GLY A 585 0.69 -30.47 -20.36
C GLY A 585 1.90 -30.83 -19.50
N ILE A 586 2.21 -32.11 -19.39
CA ILE A 586 3.41 -32.66 -18.76
C ILE A 586 4.00 -33.65 -19.76
N ILE A 587 5.28 -33.49 -20.10
CA ILE A 587 6.01 -34.35 -21.03
C ILE A 587 7.33 -34.71 -20.35
N GLY A 588 7.58 -35.99 -20.11
CA GLY A 588 8.79 -36.52 -19.52
C GLY A 588 9.21 -37.82 -20.18
N GLY A 589 10.27 -38.44 -19.65
CA GLY A 589 10.84 -39.68 -20.19
C GLY A 589 9.94 -40.92 -20.03
N SER A 590 9.10 -40.97 -18.99
CA SER A 590 8.18 -42.10 -18.72
C SER A 590 6.73 -41.65 -18.54
N THR A 591 6.45 -40.35 -18.65
CA THR A 591 5.12 -39.78 -18.43
C THR A 591 4.79 -38.76 -19.50
N GLN A 592 3.64 -38.89 -20.15
CA GLN A 592 3.04 -37.84 -20.95
C GLN A 592 1.61 -37.62 -20.50
N ARG A 593 1.21 -36.37 -20.22
CA ARG A 593 -0.14 -36.07 -19.73
C ARG A 593 -0.62 -34.72 -20.21
N PHE A 594 -1.76 -34.71 -20.87
CA PHE A 594 -2.49 -33.50 -21.24
C PHE A 594 -3.85 -33.52 -20.54
N SER A 595 -4.18 -32.44 -19.85
CA SER A 595 -5.46 -32.32 -19.14
C SER A 595 -6.10 -30.95 -19.35
N LEU A 596 -7.39 -30.95 -19.66
CA LEU A 596 -8.26 -29.78 -19.69
C LEU A 596 -9.23 -29.88 -18.51
N SER A 597 -9.18 -28.90 -17.61
CA SER A 597 -10.01 -28.85 -16.40
C SER A 597 -10.89 -27.61 -16.39
N PHE A 598 -12.17 -27.78 -16.11
CA PHE A 598 -13.14 -26.71 -15.89
C PHE A 598 -13.74 -26.83 -14.50
N PHE A 599 -13.79 -25.74 -13.75
CA PHE A 599 -14.33 -25.69 -12.39
C PHE A 599 -15.29 -24.51 -12.22
N GLU A 600 -16.54 -24.80 -11.86
CA GLU A 600 -17.57 -23.84 -11.46
C GLU A 600 -17.84 -23.98 -9.95
N PRO A 601 -17.42 -23.02 -9.11
CA PRO A 601 -17.59 -23.11 -7.67
C PRO A 601 -19.05 -23.00 -7.19
N TYR A 602 -19.96 -22.39 -7.96
CA TYR A 602 -21.37 -22.23 -7.61
C TYR A 602 -22.27 -22.59 -8.80
N PHE A 603 -22.36 -23.88 -9.08
CA PHE A 603 -23.18 -24.43 -10.15
C PHE A 603 -24.66 -24.09 -9.92
N GLN A 604 -25.28 -23.53 -10.97
CA GLN A 604 -26.65 -23.01 -10.93
C GLN A 604 -26.91 -22.03 -9.78
N ASP A 605 -25.92 -21.21 -9.42
CA ASP A 605 -26.00 -20.22 -8.34
C ASP A 605 -26.32 -20.83 -6.95
N THR A 606 -26.01 -22.11 -6.76
CA THR A 606 -26.09 -22.83 -5.48
C THR A 606 -24.71 -22.98 -4.85
N ARG A 607 -24.63 -23.50 -3.61
CA ARG A 607 -23.35 -23.87 -2.97
C ARG A 607 -22.71 -25.15 -3.55
N LEU A 608 -23.36 -25.78 -4.51
CA LEU A 608 -22.83 -26.95 -5.21
C LEU A 608 -21.75 -26.49 -6.19
N SER A 609 -20.57 -27.08 -6.11
CA SER A 609 -19.50 -26.90 -7.10
C SER A 609 -19.54 -28.01 -8.14
N LEU A 610 -19.07 -27.70 -9.35
CA LEU A 610 -18.95 -28.62 -10.48
C LEU A 610 -17.51 -28.58 -11.01
N GLY A 611 -16.86 -29.73 -11.08
CA GLY A 611 -15.60 -29.96 -11.78
C GLY A 611 -15.79 -30.88 -12.97
N VAL A 612 -15.17 -30.54 -14.08
CA VAL A 612 -15.08 -31.36 -15.29
C VAL A 612 -13.61 -31.46 -15.65
N ASP A 613 -13.08 -32.67 -15.72
CA ASP A 613 -11.70 -32.92 -16.14
C ASP A 613 -11.71 -33.84 -17.35
N LEU A 614 -10.99 -33.48 -18.40
CA LEU A 614 -10.72 -34.31 -19.57
C LEU A 614 -9.21 -34.51 -19.64
N TYR A 615 -8.76 -35.73 -19.83
CA TYR A 615 -7.34 -36.04 -19.86
C TYR A 615 -6.99 -37.12 -20.86
N ASN A 616 -5.78 -37.02 -21.37
CA ASN A 616 -5.07 -38.07 -22.06
C ASN A 616 -3.73 -38.23 -21.32
N TRP A 617 -3.42 -39.44 -20.88
CA TRP A 617 -2.13 -39.74 -20.27
C TRP A 617 -1.56 -41.06 -20.77
N GLN A 618 -0.23 -41.08 -20.86
CA GLN A 618 0.58 -42.26 -21.08
C GLN A 618 1.58 -42.36 -19.93
N TYR A 619 1.78 -43.56 -19.42
CA TYR A 619 2.82 -43.86 -18.44
C TYR A 619 3.52 -45.17 -18.77
N ASP A 620 4.85 -45.14 -18.83
CA ASP A 620 5.69 -46.29 -19.12
C ASP A 620 6.13 -46.91 -17.78
N TYR A 621 5.50 -48.02 -17.38
CA TYR A 621 5.95 -48.81 -16.23
C TYR A 621 7.16 -49.68 -16.62
N SER A 622 7.79 -50.33 -15.64
CA SER A 622 8.88 -51.27 -15.92
C SER A 622 8.43 -52.47 -16.76
N ASP A 623 7.17 -52.90 -16.57
CA ASP A 623 6.66 -54.17 -17.06
C ASP A 623 5.58 -54.00 -18.16
N TYR A 624 5.06 -52.77 -18.36
CA TYR A 624 4.06 -52.45 -19.39
C TYR A 624 3.94 -50.94 -19.64
N THR A 625 3.40 -50.55 -20.80
CA THR A 625 2.98 -49.18 -21.10
C THR A 625 1.47 -49.05 -20.90
N LYS A 626 1.03 -47.97 -20.24
CA LYS A 626 -0.39 -47.65 -20.04
C LYS A 626 -0.76 -46.37 -20.77
N ASP A 627 -1.63 -46.50 -21.76
CA ASP A 627 -2.29 -45.38 -22.43
C ASP A 627 -3.71 -45.24 -21.93
N SER A 628 -4.14 -44.03 -21.60
CA SER A 628 -5.53 -43.82 -21.19
C SER A 628 -6.09 -42.45 -21.56
N VAL A 629 -7.33 -42.47 -22.05
CA VAL A 629 -8.12 -41.29 -22.38
C VAL A 629 -9.38 -41.34 -21.56
N GLY A 630 -9.59 -40.31 -20.75
CA GLY A 630 -10.68 -40.31 -19.79
C GLY A 630 -11.24 -38.93 -19.50
N GLY A 631 -12.35 -38.97 -18.78
CA GLY A 631 -13.00 -37.79 -18.25
C GLY A 631 -13.60 -38.06 -16.87
N SER A 632 -13.71 -37.01 -16.07
CA SER A 632 -14.41 -37.08 -14.80
C SER A 632 -15.30 -35.88 -14.56
N LEU A 633 -16.44 -36.15 -13.95
CA LEU A 633 -17.40 -35.17 -13.45
C LEU A 633 -17.38 -35.22 -11.93
N ARG A 634 -17.26 -34.08 -11.25
CA ARG A 634 -17.22 -34.01 -9.79
C ARG A 634 -18.15 -32.91 -9.28
N PHE A 635 -19.01 -33.26 -8.34
CA PHE A 635 -19.81 -32.33 -7.56
C PHE A 635 -19.25 -32.23 -6.14
N GLY A 636 -19.20 -31.02 -5.60
CA GLY A 636 -18.73 -30.77 -4.23
C GLY A 636 -19.67 -29.85 -3.48
N TYR A 637 -20.04 -30.20 -2.25
CA TYR A 637 -20.90 -29.39 -1.40
C TYR A 637 -20.21 -29.10 -0.04
N PRO A 638 -20.00 -27.83 0.32
CA PRO A 638 -19.43 -27.48 1.63
C PRO A 638 -20.48 -27.70 2.73
N LEU A 639 -20.24 -28.67 3.60
CA LEU A 639 -21.08 -28.96 4.76
C LEU A 639 -20.83 -27.93 5.88
N THR A 640 -19.56 -27.56 6.07
CA THR A 640 -19.12 -26.47 6.94
C THR A 640 -18.03 -25.64 6.22
N ASP A 641 -17.45 -24.64 6.90
CA ASP A 641 -16.34 -23.87 6.31
C ASP A 641 -15.07 -24.72 6.07
N ASN A 642 -14.93 -25.85 6.76
CA ASN A 642 -13.73 -26.70 6.72
C ASN A 642 -14.03 -28.13 6.25
N LEU A 643 -15.28 -28.57 6.22
CA LEU A 643 -15.70 -29.91 5.80
C LEU A 643 -16.54 -29.83 4.53
N SER A 644 -16.15 -30.57 3.50
CA SER A 644 -16.89 -30.69 2.25
C SER A 644 -17.14 -32.14 1.87
N PHE A 645 -18.33 -32.43 1.37
CA PHE A 645 -18.66 -33.68 0.71
C PHE A 645 -18.45 -33.56 -0.79
N PHE A 646 -17.98 -34.62 -1.44
CA PHE A 646 -17.93 -34.70 -2.89
C PHE A 646 -18.51 -36.01 -3.41
N PHE A 647 -19.06 -35.94 -4.61
CA PHE A 647 -19.52 -37.07 -5.39
C PHE A 647 -19.05 -36.90 -6.82
N GLY A 648 -18.58 -37.95 -7.49
CA GLY A 648 -18.11 -37.83 -8.86
C GLY A 648 -18.18 -39.11 -9.65
N GLY A 649 -18.21 -38.99 -10.97
CA GLY A 649 -18.12 -40.11 -11.91
C GLY A 649 -16.85 -40.01 -12.74
N ARG A 650 -16.25 -41.14 -13.08
CA ARG A 650 -15.10 -41.26 -13.99
C ARG A 650 -15.43 -42.24 -15.11
N ILE A 651 -15.03 -41.89 -16.32
CA ILE A 651 -15.02 -42.78 -17.49
C ILE A 651 -13.61 -42.72 -18.06
N ASP A 652 -13.00 -43.89 -18.25
CA ASP A 652 -11.60 -44.02 -18.63
C ASP A 652 -11.47 -45.19 -19.60
N ASN A 653 -10.92 -44.93 -20.77
CA ASN A 653 -10.57 -45.97 -21.72
C ASN A 653 -9.05 -46.17 -21.65
N THR A 654 -8.64 -47.36 -21.21
CA THR A 654 -7.24 -47.75 -21.01
C THR A 654 -6.84 -48.80 -22.03
N ASP A 655 -5.64 -48.67 -22.60
CA ASP A 655 -4.98 -49.71 -23.38
C ASP A 655 -3.63 -50.02 -22.75
N LEU A 656 -3.35 -51.31 -22.56
CA LEU A 656 -2.05 -51.78 -22.10
C LEU A 656 -1.26 -52.34 -23.28
N SER A 657 -0.07 -51.79 -23.48
CA SER A 657 0.87 -52.12 -24.55
C SER A 657 2.24 -52.43 -23.96
N ASP A 658 3.19 -52.88 -24.79
CA ASP A 658 4.58 -53.20 -24.39
C ASP A 658 4.70 -54.12 -23.17
N ILE A 659 3.78 -55.09 -23.04
CA ILE A 659 3.77 -56.08 -21.96
C ILE A 659 4.86 -57.14 -22.24
N ASP A 660 5.69 -57.46 -21.24
CA ASP A 660 6.72 -58.50 -21.36
C ASP A 660 6.09 -59.88 -21.70
N ASP A 661 6.76 -60.67 -22.54
CA ASP A 661 6.31 -62.02 -22.92
C ASP A 661 6.18 -62.95 -21.71
N ASN A 662 7.01 -62.73 -20.68
CA ASN A 662 6.97 -63.47 -19.41
C ASN A 662 6.10 -62.80 -18.35
N ALA A 663 5.24 -61.85 -18.72
CA ALA A 663 4.48 -61.09 -17.75
C ALA A 663 3.58 -61.96 -16.86
N SER A 664 3.44 -61.56 -15.60
CA SER A 664 2.54 -62.16 -14.62
C SER A 664 1.13 -62.31 -15.18
N TYR A 665 0.40 -63.32 -14.70
CA TYR A 665 -0.99 -63.54 -15.12
C TYR A 665 -1.86 -62.28 -14.89
N ILE A 666 -1.61 -61.55 -13.79
CA ILE A 666 -2.36 -60.37 -13.38
C ILE A 666 -2.19 -59.21 -14.38
N ILE A 667 -0.97 -58.99 -14.88
CA ILE A 667 -0.71 -57.97 -15.91
C ILE A 667 -1.35 -58.39 -17.23
N ARG A 668 -1.20 -59.65 -17.64
CA ARG A 668 -1.77 -60.17 -18.89
C ARG A 668 -3.30 -60.13 -18.89
N SER A 669 -3.96 -60.53 -17.81
CA SER A 669 -5.43 -60.49 -17.70
C SER A 669 -5.97 -59.05 -17.71
N SER A 670 -5.18 -58.09 -17.23
CA SER A 670 -5.54 -56.67 -17.25
C SER A 670 -5.54 -56.05 -18.65
N ARG A 671 -4.90 -56.69 -19.64
CA ARG A 671 -4.83 -56.21 -21.03
C ARG A 671 -6.20 -56.11 -21.70
N ASP A 672 -7.10 -57.04 -21.38
CA ASP A 672 -8.43 -57.11 -21.98
C ASP A 672 -9.46 -56.24 -21.24
N ILE A 673 -9.06 -55.61 -20.13
CA ILE A 673 -9.89 -54.67 -19.36
C ILE A 673 -9.65 -53.26 -19.92
N LYS A 674 -10.50 -52.82 -20.85
CA LYS A 674 -10.26 -51.58 -21.62
C LYS A 674 -11.04 -50.38 -21.13
N SER A 675 -12.13 -50.57 -20.40
CA SER A 675 -13.04 -49.51 -19.98
C SER A 675 -13.23 -49.54 -18.46
N THR A 676 -12.85 -48.46 -17.78
CA THR A 676 -13.17 -48.23 -16.37
C THR A 676 -14.23 -47.15 -16.26
N ARG A 677 -15.38 -47.50 -15.69
CA ARG A 677 -16.44 -46.56 -15.35
C ARG A 677 -16.71 -46.66 -13.86
N SER A 678 -16.58 -45.56 -13.15
CA SER A 678 -16.69 -45.57 -11.69
C SER A 678 -17.47 -44.39 -11.14
N LEU A 679 -18.05 -44.60 -9.96
CA LEU A 679 -18.64 -43.56 -9.12
C LEU A 679 -17.82 -43.45 -7.84
N SER A 680 -17.62 -42.23 -7.37
CA SER A 680 -16.85 -41.93 -6.17
C SER A 680 -17.63 -41.01 -5.25
N ALA A 681 -17.44 -41.19 -3.95
CA ALA A 681 -17.96 -40.30 -2.91
C ALA A 681 -16.92 -40.13 -1.82
N GLY A 682 -16.87 -38.97 -1.19
CA GLY A 682 -15.91 -38.74 -0.12
C GLY A 682 -16.11 -37.46 0.66
N LEU A 683 -15.30 -37.32 1.71
CA LEU A 683 -15.26 -36.18 2.60
C LEU A 683 -13.84 -35.60 2.58
N THR A 684 -13.76 -34.28 2.53
CA THR A 684 -12.51 -33.53 2.67
C THR A 684 -12.64 -32.59 3.86
N TYR A 685 -11.70 -32.67 4.78
CA TYR A 685 -11.58 -31.76 5.92
C TYR A 685 -10.28 -30.96 5.78
N ASP A 686 -10.36 -29.63 5.70
CA ASP A 686 -9.19 -28.75 5.62
C ASP A 686 -9.33 -27.60 6.63
N SER A 687 -8.50 -27.62 7.67
CA SER A 687 -8.39 -26.57 8.69
C SER A 687 -7.02 -25.90 8.70
N ARG A 688 -6.22 -26.08 7.64
CA ARG A 688 -4.88 -25.50 7.54
C ARG A 688 -4.95 -23.98 7.61
N ASN A 689 -4.03 -23.39 8.36
CA ASN A 689 -3.96 -21.94 8.51
C ASN A 689 -3.55 -21.21 7.21
N ARG A 690 -2.84 -21.90 6.32
CA ARG A 690 -2.39 -21.38 5.02
C ARG A 690 -2.50 -22.49 3.99
N TYR A 691 -2.83 -22.12 2.76
CA TYR A 691 -2.92 -23.07 1.65
C TYR A 691 -1.53 -23.58 1.21
N PHE A 692 -0.55 -22.68 1.13
CA PHE A 692 0.86 -22.98 0.89
C PHE A 692 1.67 -22.79 2.18
N ASN A 693 2.67 -23.66 2.39
CA ASN A 693 3.49 -23.70 3.61
C ASN A 693 2.65 -23.61 4.90
N PRO A 694 1.73 -24.57 5.13
CA PRO A 694 0.95 -24.62 6.37
C PRO A 694 1.88 -24.78 7.57
N THR A 695 1.53 -24.15 8.69
CA THR A 695 2.28 -24.29 9.95
C THR A 695 1.43 -24.89 11.07
N ARG A 696 0.12 -24.95 10.89
CA ARG A 696 -0.82 -25.58 11.82
C ARG A 696 -2.09 -26.03 11.11
N GLY A 697 -2.74 -27.05 11.65
CA GLY A 697 -4.07 -27.52 11.23
C GLY A 697 -4.02 -28.86 10.51
N TRP A 698 -5.18 -29.31 10.04
CA TRP A 698 -5.38 -30.63 9.47
C TRP A 698 -5.76 -30.55 7.99
N ARG A 699 -5.37 -31.57 7.23
CA ARG A 699 -5.91 -31.85 5.89
C ARG A 699 -6.18 -33.34 5.79
N SER A 700 -7.44 -33.72 5.65
CA SER A 700 -7.85 -35.12 5.56
C SER A 700 -8.76 -35.35 4.36
N ASN A 701 -8.62 -36.51 3.72
CA ASN A 701 -9.47 -36.95 2.62
C ASN A 701 -9.82 -38.42 2.81
N ILE A 702 -11.11 -38.74 2.83
CA ILE A 702 -11.61 -40.12 2.88
C ILE A 702 -12.56 -40.31 1.71
N SER A 703 -12.36 -41.36 0.93
CA SER A 703 -13.14 -41.60 -0.28
C SER A 703 -13.37 -43.08 -0.55
N MET A 704 -14.51 -43.37 -1.16
CA MET A 704 -14.86 -44.66 -1.75
C MET A 704 -15.07 -44.47 -3.26
N GLU A 705 -14.55 -45.39 -4.05
CA GLU A 705 -14.77 -45.50 -5.49
C GLU A 705 -15.31 -46.89 -5.81
N CYS A 706 -16.34 -46.98 -6.64
CA CYS A 706 -16.96 -48.22 -7.07
C CYS A 706 -17.03 -48.23 -8.59
N ALA A 707 -16.39 -49.22 -9.20
CA ALA A 707 -16.42 -49.52 -10.62
C ALA A 707 -17.05 -50.91 -10.83
N GLY A 708 -17.73 -51.11 -11.96
CA GLY A 708 -18.25 -52.43 -12.31
C GLY A 708 -19.20 -52.45 -13.50
N ALA A 709 -19.62 -53.66 -13.88
CA ALA A 709 -20.47 -53.92 -15.02
C ALA A 709 -21.83 -53.19 -14.97
N PHE A 710 -22.31 -52.83 -13.78
CA PHE A 710 -23.54 -52.03 -13.61
C PHE A 710 -23.45 -50.62 -14.22
N LEU A 711 -22.25 -50.13 -14.51
CA LEU A 711 -21.99 -48.88 -15.23
C LEU A 711 -21.62 -49.12 -16.71
N GLY A 712 -21.52 -50.38 -17.14
CA GLY A 712 -21.09 -50.79 -18.48
C GLY A 712 -19.59 -50.60 -18.73
N GLY A 713 -18.75 -50.69 -17.69
CA GLY A 713 -17.30 -50.79 -17.80
C GLY A 713 -16.83 -52.23 -17.59
N ASP A 714 -15.63 -52.54 -18.08
CA ASP A 714 -15.00 -53.86 -17.98
C ASP A 714 -14.39 -54.06 -16.59
N ALA A 715 -13.77 -53.01 -16.03
CA ALA A 715 -13.17 -53.06 -14.69
C ALA A 715 -14.25 -53.10 -13.59
N SER A 716 -14.07 -54.00 -12.61
CA SER A 716 -15.00 -54.16 -11.49
C SER A 716 -14.25 -54.16 -10.16
N PHE A 717 -14.43 -53.12 -9.35
CA PHE A 717 -13.77 -53.00 -8.06
C PHE A 717 -14.47 -52.04 -7.09
N VAL A 718 -14.23 -52.23 -5.80
CA VAL A 718 -14.55 -51.26 -4.75
C VAL A 718 -13.25 -50.85 -4.07
N LYS A 719 -12.97 -49.55 -4.03
CA LYS A 719 -11.72 -48.97 -3.54
C LYS A 719 -11.98 -47.92 -2.46
N PHE A 720 -11.39 -48.12 -1.30
CA PHE A 720 -11.37 -47.19 -0.19
C PHE A 720 -9.98 -46.53 -0.08
N ARG A 721 -9.95 -45.23 0.15
CA ARG A 721 -8.72 -44.46 0.41
C ARG A 721 -8.97 -43.49 1.56
N GLY A 722 -8.02 -43.40 2.47
CA GLY A 722 -8.00 -42.45 3.56
C GLY A 722 -6.62 -41.82 3.70
N GLU A 723 -6.58 -40.51 3.85
CA GLU A 723 -5.35 -39.75 4.10
C GLU A 723 -5.63 -38.69 5.17
N VAL A 724 -4.70 -38.55 6.12
CA VAL A 724 -4.74 -37.56 7.19
C VAL A 724 -3.37 -36.91 7.33
N GLY A 725 -3.32 -35.60 7.15
CA GLY A 725 -2.15 -34.76 7.39
C GLY A 725 -2.38 -33.80 8.55
N TYR A 726 -1.41 -33.68 9.45
CA TYR A 726 -1.45 -32.79 10.60
C TYR A 726 -0.17 -31.95 10.67
N TYR A 727 -0.36 -30.63 10.73
CA TYR A 727 0.71 -29.64 10.90
C TYR A 727 0.67 -29.09 12.32
N HIS A 728 1.83 -29.03 12.95
CA HIS A 728 1.99 -28.51 14.31
C HIS A 728 3.24 -27.62 14.43
N PRO A 729 3.12 -26.41 14.99
CA PRO A 729 4.28 -25.56 15.23
C PRO A 729 5.03 -26.08 16.46
N ILE A 730 6.11 -26.85 16.26
CA ILE A 730 6.92 -27.40 17.35
C ILE A 730 7.72 -26.29 18.03
N TRP A 731 8.23 -25.35 17.24
CA TRP A 731 8.96 -24.17 17.70
C TRP A 731 8.62 -22.98 16.79
N HIS A 732 8.86 -21.74 17.24
CA HIS A 732 8.43 -20.49 16.58
C HIS A 732 8.55 -20.45 15.03
N PHE A 733 9.56 -21.12 14.47
CA PHE A 733 9.83 -21.20 13.03
C PHE A 733 9.91 -22.64 12.49
N ILE A 734 9.86 -23.67 13.34
CA ILE A 734 9.92 -25.09 12.95
C ILE A 734 8.51 -25.69 12.99
N THR A 735 8.07 -26.22 11.86
CA THR A 735 6.79 -26.91 11.74
C THR A 735 7.03 -28.41 11.66
N GLY A 736 6.43 -29.17 12.57
CA GLY A 736 6.25 -30.60 12.43
C GLY A 736 5.06 -30.90 11.52
N HIS A 737 5.22 -31.86 10.62
CA HIS A 737 4.14 -32.35 9.77
C HIS A 737 4.14 -33.88 9.76
N VAL A 738 2.99 -34.48 10.03
CA VAL A 738 2.79 -35.92 9.94
C VAL A 738 1.67 -36.19 8.96
N ARG A 739 1.91 -37.06 7.99
CA ARG A 739 0.92 -37.51 7.01
C ARG A 739 0.82 -39.02 7.03
N ILE A 740 -0.40 -39.54 7.16
CA ILE A 740 -0.69 -40.97 7.20
C ILE A 740 -1.69 -41.27 6.08
N GLY A 741 -1.45 -42.31 5.30
CA GLY A 741 -2.35 -42.77 4.25
C GLY A 741 -2.58 -44.27 4.34
N ALA A 742 -3.80 -44.70 4.04
CA ALA A 742 -4.19 -46.10 3.95
C ALA A 742 -5.17 -46.32 2.80
N GLY A 743 -5.15 -47.53 2.23
CA GLY A 743 -6.01 -47.89 1.12
C GLY A 743 -6.35 -49.37 1.12
N TYR A 744 -7.54 -49.68 0.61
CA TYR A 744 -8.02 -51.04 0.41
C TYR A 744 -8.82 -51.12 -0.89
N VAL A 745 -8.52 -52.08 -1.76
CA VAL A 745 -9.26 -52.34 -2.99
C VAL A 745 -9.61 -53.81 -3.09
N VAL A 746 -10.83 -54.09 -3.52
CA VAL A 746 -11.34 -55.44 -3.74
C VAL A 746 -12.00 -55.56 -5.08
N ASP A 747 -12.04 -56.78 -5.60
CA ASP A 747 -12.82 -57.16 -6.76
C ASP A 747 -14.31 -56.80 -6.56
N GLY A 748 -14.91 -56.23 -7.59
CA GLY A 748 -16.33 -55.92 -7.63
C GLY A 748 -17.15 -57.14 -8.08
N PRO A 749 -18.48 -57.14 -7.88
CA PRO A 749 -19.31 -58.26 -8.32
C PRO A 749 -19.20 -58.51 -9.84
N GLY A 750 -18.81 -59.74 -10.22
CA GLY A 750 -18.89 -60.22 -11.60
C GLY A 750 -17.90 -59.63 -12.61
N GLY A 751 -16.76 -59.08 -12.17
CA GLY A 751 -15.68 -58.64 -13.06
C GLY A 751 -14.34 -58.58 -12.33
N ASP A 752 -13.30 -58.14 -13.03
CA ASP A 752 -11.92 -58.24 -12.58
C ASP A 752 -11.34 -56.88 -12.15
N LEU A 753 -10.46 -56.90 -11.14
CA LEU A 753 -9.64 -55.76 -10.72
C LEU A 753 -8.38 -55.65 -11.60
N PRO A 754 -8.26 -54.64 -12.47
CA PRO A 754 -7.05 -54.48 -13.27
C PRO A 754 -5.84 -54.07 -12.42
N VAL A 755 -4.64 -54.48 -12.85
CA VAL A 755 -3.36 -54.19 -12.18
C VAL A 755 -3.13 -52.70 -11.96
N TYR A 756 -3.51 -51.86 -12.93
CA TYR A 756 -3.34 -50.41 -12.85
C TYR A 756 -4.31 -49.72 -11.87
N GLU A 757 -5.25 -50.45 -11.28
CA GLU A 757 -6.09 -50.00 -10.17
C GLU A 757 -5.61 -50.55 -8.81
N ARG A 758 -4.57 -51.37 -8.75
CA ARG A 758 -3.94 -51.77 -7.49
C ARG A 758 -3.14 -50.63 -6.86
N PHE A 759 -2.72 -50.81 -5.61
CA PHE A 759 -1.88 -49.84 -4.93
C PHE A 759 -0.40 -50.08 -5.19
N PHE A 760 0.33 -48.98 -5.29
CA PHE A 760 1.77 -48.90 -5.45
C PHE A 760 2.28 -47.74 -4.58
N LEU A 761 3.36 -47.95 -3.84
CA LEU A 761 4.01 -46.91 -3.05
C LEU A 761 5.43 -46.65 -3.57
N GLY A 762 6.05 -45.61 -2.99
CA GLY A 762 7.29 -44.99 -3.46
C GLY A 762 7.02 -43.58 -3.99
N GLY A 763 8.06 -42.75 -3.96
CA GLY A 763 8.01 -41.39 -4.44
C GLY A 763 7.65 -40.32 -3.38
N LEU A 764 7.69 -39.04 -3.79
CA LEU A 764 7.44 -37.84 -2.96
C LEU A 764 6.13 -37.85 -2.14
N ASP A 765 5.11 -38.58 -2.61
CA ASP A 765 3.79 -38.63 -2.01
C ASP A 765 3.57 -39.83 -1.08
N SER A 766 4.56 -40.71 -0.90
CA SER A 766 4.47 -41.84 0.03
C SER A 766 5.79 -42.13 0.74
N VAL A 767 6.59 -43.12 0.30
CA VAL A 767 7.88 -43.46 0.91
C VAL A 767 9.00 -42.92 0.03
N ARG A 768 9.53 -41.75 0.38
CA ARG A 768 10.60 -41.09 -0.38
C ARG A 768 11.87 -41.92 -0.39
N GLY A 769 12.68 -41.78 -1.43
CA GLY A 769 13.89 -42.59 -1.61
C GLY A 769 13.66 -43.91 -2.38
N TYR A 770 12.45 -44.46 -2.37
CA TYR A 770 12.02 -45.54 -3.29
C TYR A 770 11.35 -44.91 -4.52
N LYS A 771 11.55 -45.45 -5.73
CA LYS A 771 10.83 -44.94 -6.91
C LYS A 771 9.37 -45.36 -6.83
N TYR A 772 8.49 -44.61 -7.48
CA TYR A 772 7.07 -44.98 -7.54
C TYR A 772 6.92 -46.38 -8.14
N GLY A 773 6.25 -47.27 -7.40
CA GLY A 773 6.10 -48.67 -7.79
C GLY A 773 7.10 -49.62 -7.13
N ASP A 774 8.25 -49.16 -6.62
CA ASP A 774 9.27 -50.04 -6.01
C ASP A 774 8.78 -50.70 -4.71
N VAL A 775 7.91 -50.01 -3.98
CA VAL A 775 7.24 -50.57 -2.80
C VAL A 775 5.93 -51.21 -3.26
N SER A 776 6.03 -52.47 -3.65
CA SER A 776 4.96 -53.25 -4.27
C SER A 776 5.20 -54.76 -4.08
N PRO A 777 4.16 -55.57 -3.88
CA PRO A 777 4.24 -57.03 -3.98
C PRO A 777 4.75 -57.46 -5.36
N ARG A 778 5.50 -58.57 -5.37
CA ARG A 778 6.02 -59.21 -6.58
C ARG A 778 5.37 -60.56 -6.80
N ASP A 779 5.09 -60.87 -8.06
CA ASP A 779 4.58 -62.17 -8.46
C ASP A 779 5.62 -63.27 -8.16
N PRO A 780 5.27 -64.34 -7.43
CA PRO A 780 6.24 -65.37 -7.04
C PRO A 780 6.88 -66.14 -8.20
N GLU A 781 6.23 -66.19 -9.37
CA GLU A 781 6.70 -66.95 -10.54
C GLU A 781 7.56 -66.09 -11.47
N THR A 782 7.18 -64.84 -11.66
CA THR A 782 7.76 -63.93 -12.67
C THR A 782 8.62 -62.82 -12.07
N ASP A 783 8.57 -62.62 -10.75
CA ASP A 783 9.23 -61.52 -10.00
C ASP A 783 8.78 -60.10 -10.41
N GLU A 784 7.73 -59.99 -11.22
CA GLU A 784 7.16 -58.72 -11.69
C GLU A 784 6.34 -58.01 -10.61
N ARG A 785 6.27 -56.69 -10.70
CA ARG A 785 5.54 -55.87 -9.72
C ARG A 785 4.05 -55.86 -10.04
N ILE A 786 3.25 -56.52 -9.21
CA ILE A 786 1.81 -56.69 -9.43
C ILE A 786 0.91 -55.75 -8.62
N GLY A 787 1.49 -54.94 -7.73
CA GLY A 787 0.72 -54.09 -6.82
C GLY A 787 -0.02 -54.91 -5.77
N GLY A 788 -0.71 -54.23 -4.86
CA GLY A 788 -1.49 -54.92 -3.81
C GLY A 788 -2.87 -54.33 -3.56
N GLU A 789 -3.71 -55.12 -2.90
CA GLU A 789 -5.03 -54.73 -2.45
C GLU A 789 -5.00 -53.76 -1.27
N TYR A 790 -3.95 -53.81 -0.46
CA TYR A 790 -3.80 -52.98 0.74
C TYR A 790 -2.57 -52.08 0.62
N MET A 791 -2.67 -50.86 1.13
CA MET A 791 -1.50 -50.00 1.34
C MET A 791 -1.59 -49.25 2.66
N GLY A 792 -0.42 -48.91 3.21
CA GLY A 792 -0.30 -48.05 4.37
C GLY A 792 1.03 -47.29 4.34
N PHE A 793 1.02 -46.00 4.65
CA PHE A 793 2.25 -45.22 4.79
C PHE A 793 2.11 -44.11 5.85
N MET A 794 3.27 -43.66 6.34
CA MET A 794 3.44 -42.52 7.23
C MET A 794 4.66 -41.71 6.77
N GLN A 795 4.49 -40.40 6.65
CA GLN A 795 5.56 -39.44 6.42
C GLN A 795 5.65 -38.50 7.63
N SER A 796 6.81 -38.42 8.26
CA SER A 796 7.08 -37.52 9.38
C SER A 796 8.12 -36.50 8.96
N GLU A 797 7.81 -35.21 9.09
CA GLU A 797 8.62 -34.12 8.57
C GLU A 797 8.88 -33.04 9.62
N LEU A 798 10.09 -32.48 9.60
CA LEU A 798 10.42 -31.20 10.23
C LEU A 798 10.77 -30.18 9.15
N ILE A 799 9.98 -29.12 9.07
CA ILE A 799 10.09 -28.05 8.08
C ILE A 799 10.59 -26.79 8.78
N PHE A 800 11.66 -26.18 8.25
CA PHE A 800 12.26 -24.97 8.81
C PHE A 800 12.64 -23.98 7.71
N PRO A 801 12.47 -22.66 7.91
CA PRO A 801 12.84 -21.65 6.92
C PRO A 801 14.36 -21.59 6.74
N LEU A 802 14.79 -21.61 5.48
CA LEU A 802 16.16 -21.27 5.07
C LEU A 802 16.24 -19.77 4.74
N LEU A 803 15.33 -19.30 3.88
CA LEU A 803 15.18 -17.89 3.50
C LEU A 803 13.69 -17.52 3.47
N LYS A 804 13.19 -16.98 4.59
CA LYS A 804 11.76 -16.68 4.78
C LYS A 804 11.21 -15.70 3.75
N GLU A 805 12.01 -14.70 3.35
CA GLU A 805 11.61 -13.66 2.40
C GLU A 805 11.44 -14.20 0.97
N MET A 806 12.16 -15.27 0.63
CA MET A 806 12.08 -15.94 -0.67
C MET A 806 11.13 -17.14 -0.67
N GLY A 807 10.50 -17.46 0.47
CA GLY A 807 9.65 -18.65 0.61
C GLY A 807 10.42 -19.97 0.52
N LEU A 808 11.71 -19.97 0.89
CA LEU A 808 12.60 -21.14 0.85
C LEU A 808 12.65 -21.82 2.22
N ASN A 809 12.30 -23.10 2.27
CA ASN A 809 12.32 -23.94 3.47
C ASN A 809 13.20 -25.17 3.25
N GLY A 810 13.89 -25.61 4.30
CA GLY A 810 14.49 -26.93 4.41
C GLY A 810 13.49 -27.90 5.01
N VAL A 811 13.62 -29.18 4.66
CA VAL A 811 12.86 -30.28 5.25
C VAL A 811 13.82 -31.42 5.61
N VAL A 812 13.61 -32.03 6.76
CA VAL A 812 14.14 -33.37 7.08
C VAL A 812 12.97 -34.28 7.34
N PHE A 813 13.06 -35.54 6.90
CA PHE A 813 11.94 -36.45 6.96
C PHE A 813 12.34 -37.88 7.32
N PHE A 814 11.36 -38.63 7.81
CA PHE A 814 11.39 -40.07 7.99
C PHE A 814 10.06 -40.64 7.49
N ASP A 815 10.15 -41.54 6.52
CA ASP A 815 9.00 -42.16 5.89
C ASP A 815 8.99 -43.66 6.14
N MET A 816 7.80 -44.23 6.28
CA MET A 816 7.61 -45.68 6.34
C MET A 816 6.33 -46.07 5.62
N GLY A 817 6.29 -47.24 5.02
CA GLY A 817 5.07 -47.76 4.41
C GLY A 817 5.28 -49.07 3.70
N ASN A 818 4.17 -49.73 3.35
CA ASN A 818 4.21 -50.92 2.51
C ASN A 818 2.88 -51.11 1.77
N VAL A 819 2.94 -52.00 0.78
CA VAL A 819 1.81 -52.48 0.00
C VAL A 819 1.74 -53.99 0.20
N TRP A 820 0.54 -54.52 0.42
CA TRP A 820 0.32 -55.95 0.65
C TRP A 820 -0.74 -56.47 -0.30
N GLY A 821 -0.61 -57.73 -0.71
CA GLY A 821 -1.58 -58.38 -1.58
C GLY A 821 -1.80 -59.85 -1.26
N LYS A 822 -3.00 -60.33 -1.59
CA LYS A 822 -3.43 -61.73 -1.34
C LYS A 822 -2.75 -62.75 -2.26
N ASP A 823 -2.22 -62.28 -3.39
CA ASP A 823 -1.60 -63.11 -4.44
C ASP A 823 -0.11 -63.36 -4.19
N THR A 824 0.38 -63.10 -2.98
CA THR A 824 1.78 -63.31 -2.59
C THR A 824 1.87 -64.08 -1.27
N ASP A 825 2.96 -64.82 -1.07
CA ASP A 825 3.21 -65.56 0.16
C ASP A 825 3.43 -64.65 1.39
N GLU A 826 3.66 -63.35 1.18
CA GLU A 826 3.94 -62.36 2.23
C GLU A 826 2.68 -61.98 3.04
N GLY A 827 1.47 -62.11 2.48
CA GLY A 827 0.21 -61.77 3.15
C GLY A 827 0.14 -60.33 3.67
N PHE A 828 -0.78 -60.06 4.61
CA PHE A 828 -0.88 -58.74 5.27
C PHE A 828 -0.11 -58.75 6.60
N ASP A 829 1.02 -58.04 6.64
CA ASP A 829 1.83 -57.87 7.86
C ASP A 829 2.24 -56.40 8.05
N ILE A 830 1.61 -55.73 9.02
CA ILE A 830 1.87 -54.32 9.34
C ILE A 830 3.26 -54.08 9.96
N THR A 831 3.96 -55.15 10.35
CA THR A 831 5.33 -55.05 10.89
C THR A 831 6.39 -55.04 9.80
N ASP A 832 6.07 -55.54 8.61
CA ASP A 832 6.92 -55.42 7.41
C ASP A 832 6.67 -54.07 6.73
N LEU A 833 7.48 -53.07 7.10
CA LEU A 833 7.42 -51.73 6.54
C LEU A 833 8.76 -51.33 5.94
N ARG A 834 8.71 -50.78 4.72
CA ARG A 834 9.85 -50.13 4.08
C ARG A 834 10.07 -48.78 4.73
N LYS A 835 11.29 -48.50 5.18
CA LYS A 835 11.62 -47.21 5.82
C LYS A 835 12.70 -46.47 5.04
N SER A 836 12.60 -45.15 5.10
CA SER A 836 13.62 -44.23 4.60
C SER A 836 13.71 -42.97 5.44
N ALA A 837 14.86 -42.30 5.40
CA ALA A 837 15.04 -40.96 5.96
C ALA A 837 15.78 -40.07 4.98
N GLY A 838 15.57 -38.77 5.09
CA GLY A 838 16.16 -37.86 4.13
C GLY A 838 16.05 -36.40 4.48
N ALA A 839 16.50 -35.59 3.53
CA ALA A 839 16.49 -34.14 3.63
C ALA A 839 16.24 -33.51 2.27
N GLY A 840 15.74 -32.27 2.27
CA GLY A 840 15.45 -31.56 1.04
C GLY A 840 15.16 -30.09 1.22
N VAL A 841 14.82 -29.45 0.11
CA VAL A 841 14.54 -28.03 0.00
C VAL A 841 13.19 -27.84 -0.71
N ARG A 842 12.36 -26.96 -0.16
CA ARG A 842 11.08 -26.54 -0.70
C ARG A 842 11.11 -25.05 -0.99
N TRP A 843 10.79 -24.64 -2.22
CA TRP A 843 10.80 -23.23 -2.62
C TRP A 843 9.48 -22.81 -3.22
N LEU A 844 8.78 -21.87 -2.56
CA LEU A 844 7.62 -21.22 -3.15
C LEU A 844 8.10 -20.12 -4.11
N SER A 845 8.49 -20.51 -5.32
CA SER A 845 8.97 -19.57 -6.34
C SER A 845 7.83 -18.74 -6.93
N PRO A 846 8.12 -17.61 -7.62
CA PRO A 846 7.11 -16.86 -8.38
C PRO A 846 6.35 -17.70 -9.42
N MET A 847 6.97 -18.78 -9.91
CA MET A 847 6.40 -19.69 -10.91
C MET A 847 5.65 -20.88 -10.27
N GLY A 848 5.67 -21.01 -8.94
CA GLY A 848 4.98 -22.05 -8.18
C GLY A 848 5.88 -22.84 -7.21
N PRO A 849 5.29 -23.75 -6.43
CA PRO A 849 6.00 -24.64 -5.51
C PRO A 849 7.05 -25.54 -6.18
N LEU A 850 8.24 -25.66 -5.58
CA LEU A 850 9.33 -26.53 -5.99
C LEU A 850 9.78 -27.38 -4.81
N ARG A 851 9.96 -28.69 -4.99
CA ARG A 851 10.50 -29.62 -3.99
C ARG A 851 11.68 -30.38 -4.58
N VAL A 852 12.80 -30.42 -3.86
CA VAL A 852 13.97 -31.26 -4.15
C VAL A 852 14.27 -32.03 -2.87
N GLU A 853 14.12 -33.34 -2.86
CA GLU A 853 14.23 -34.15 -1.63
C GLU A 853 15.07 -35.41 -1.92
N TRP A 854 16.05 -35.69 -1.07
CA TRP A 854 16.88 -36.89 -1.12
C TRP A 854 16.49 -37.84 0.00
N GLY A 855 16.22 -39.10 -0.35
CA GLY A 855 15.89 -40.16 0.60
C GLY A 855 16.91 -41.30 0.59
N TYR A 856 17.23 -41.82 1.77
CA TYR A 856 18.08 -42.98 2.01
C TYR A 856 17.24 -44.16 2.52
N ASN A 857 17.38 -45.33 1.90
CA ASN A 857 16.53 -46.49 2.16
C ASN A 857 17.19 -47.44 3.17
N PHE A 858 16.52 -47.73 4.28
CA PHE A 858 17.04 -48.62 5.34
C PHE A 858 16.74 -50.10 5.08
N ASP A 859 15.50 -50.40 4.68
CA ASP A 859 14.97 -51.77 4.56
C ASP A 859 14.88 -52.22 3.08
N ARG A 860 16.03 -52.33 2.42
CA ARG A 860 16.14 -52.65 0.98
C ARG A 860 15.97 -54.14 0.70
N LYS A 861 15.13 -54.51 -0.27
CA LYS A 861 15.11 -55.84 -0.94
C LYS A 861 16.05 -55.80 -2.16
N PRO A 862 16.47 -56.96 -2.70
CA PRO A 862 17.21 -57.02 -3.96
C PRO A 862 16.50 -56.23 -5.07
N GLY A 863 17.26 -55.43 -5.84
CA GLY A 863 16.72 -54.55 -6.88
C GLY A 863 16.37 -53.13 -6.41
N ASP A 864 16.30 -52.86 -5.10
CA ASP A 864 16.05 -51.51 -4.59
C ASP A 864 17.31 -50.63 -4.61
N ASP A 865 17.13 -49.36 -5.00
CA ASP A 865 18.17 -48.36 -4.91
C ASP A 865 18.56 -48.06 -3.44
N LYS A 866 19.83 -47.73 -3.21
CA LYS A 866 20.32 -47.35 -1.87
C LYS A 866 19.76 -46.01 -1.39
N SER A 867 19.58 -45.09 -2.32
CA SER A 867 19.05 -43.74 -2.08
C SER A 867 18.57 -43.16 -3.40
N ASN A 868 17.62 -42.23 -3.35
CA ASN A 868 17.09 -41.57 -4.53
C ASN A 868 16.93 -40.06 -4.31
N TRP A 869 17.13 -39.29 -5.38
CA TRP A 869 16.77 -37.87 -5.44
C TRP A 869 15.45 -37.71 -6.16
N GLU A 870 14.57 -36.91 -5.57
CA GLU A 870 13.25 -36.67 -6.07
C GLU A 870 12.98 -35.19 -6.23
N PHE A 871 12.28 -34.84 -7.30
CA PHE A 871 12.01 -33.47 -7.65
C PHE A 871 10.56 -33.31 -8.11
N ARG A 872 9.95 -32.20 -7.73
CA ARG A 872 8.64 -31.78 -8.26
C ARG A 872 8.57 -30.27 -8.38
N MET A 873 8.07 -29.81 -9.53
CA MET A 873 7.65 -28.43 -9.76
C MET A 873 6.13 -28.40 -9.94
N GLY A 874 5.46 -27.47 -9.28
CA GLY A 874 3.99 -27.37 -9.24
C GLY A 874 3.33 -28.36 -8.27
N GLY A 875 2.04 -28.12 -7.98
CA GLY A 875 1.28 -28.84 -6.95
C GLY A 875 1.32 -28.16 -5.58
N ASN A 876 0.79 -28.81 -4.54
CA ASN A 876 0.81 -28.30 -3.17
C ASN A 876 1.99 -28.88 -2.38
N PHE A 877 2.51 -28.10 -1.42
CA PHE A 877 3.48 -28.56 -0.43
C PHE A 877 2.85 -29.47 0.61
#